data_AF-A0A7W3WP48-F1
#
_entry.id   AF-A0A7W3WP48-F1
#
_cell.length_a   1.000
_cell.length_b   1.000
_cell.length_c   1.000
_cell.angle_alpha   90.00
_cell.angle_beta   90.00
_cell.angle_gamma   90.00
#
_symmetry.space_group_name_H-M   'P 1'
#
loop_
_entity.id
_entity.type
_entity.pdbx_description
1 polymer ?
#
loop_
_entity_poly.entity_id
_entity_poly.type
_entity_poly.pdbx_seq_one_letter_code
_entity_poly.pdbx_strand_id
1 'polypeptide(L)'
;PDPGTPDPGTSDPGTSDPDGFGQQAAGAGEARSQLATVAAALDGVPAMLGPNGGGIGSNSWVVSGEHTTSGKPLLANDPHLAPQLPSVWYQMGLHCTQVSKECPYAVAGFTFSGMPGVVIGHNQDISWGLTNLGADVTDLYLEKIQDGKVLYDGRYVDYETRRETIKVAGGADRKITVRSTRNGPLVSDRNVQLGRVGDHAPVKGAAPDRGKGYAVSLRWTALTPGRTMDAVFKLNRATDFERFRAAARDFEVPAQNLIYADTEGNIGYQMPGRIPVRGKGDGRYPAPGWDPAYRWTGYVSQSELPSEFNPERGYIVTANQAVVDPKKYPHHLTEDWSYGTRSQRVNDLIRSKIKDGGKISMDDMESMQLDNSSEIAKLLVPHLLKIDVRDPYIREAQQLLEGWDYTQDADSAPAAYFNGVWRNLLLLSFGNKLPKELRVRGECLRVRPADDSGPLEDLDGTARTIRECGQRSTDTAQPDGGDRWFEVVRRLLEEPDSEWWQAPRKDLDTPAAKGRDQILARAMKDARWELTTKLGKDINSWSWGRLHRLMLRNQTLGTSGPGIVQRLLNRGPWELSGGKDAVNATGWNAAGGYGVTWVPSMRMVVNLDDFDKSRWINLTGASGHAFHPNYTDQTSLWAKGRLLPWVFSKDAVQKATDDTMALTP
;
A
#
# COMPACT_ATOMS: atom_id res chain seq x y z
N PRO A 1 83.14 34.38 25.71
CA PRO A 1 83.43 33.20 24.88
C PRO A 1 82.18 32.84 24.07
N ASP A 2 82.15 33.34 22.84
CA ASP A 2 81.22 32.92 21.77
C ASP A 2 81.83 31.71 21.02
N PRO A 3 81.12 30.98 20.13
CA PRO A 3 79.76 31.25 19.61
C PRO A 3 78.82 30.03 19.44
N GLY A 4 77.53 30.31 19.21
CA GLY A 4 76.59 29.33 18.62
C GLY A 4 75.09 29.60 18.83
N THR A 5 74.58 30.74 18.34
CA THR A 5 73.16 31.16 18.20
C THR A 5 72.47 30.55 16.94
N PRO A 6 71.16 30.77 16.65
CA PRO A 6 69.92 30.71 17.47
C PRO A 6 68.73 29.95 16.78
N ASP A 7 67.54 30.00 17.40
CA ASP A 7 66.16 30.01 16.81
C ASP A 7 65.26 28.73 16.72
N PRO A 8 63.90 28.84 16.60
CA PRO A 8 62.94 28.31 17.59
C PRO A 8 61.71 27.56 16.98
N GLY A 9 60.87 26.98 17.85
CA GLY A 9 59.42 26.73 17.70
C GLY A 9 58.84 26.07 16.43
N THR A 10 58.16 24.92 16.59
CA THR A 10 56.72 24.70 16.30
C THR A 10 56.31 23.21 16.29
N SER A 11 55.06 22.98 16.71
CA SER A 11 54.12 21.91 16.32
C SER A 11 54.45 20.44 16.61
N ASP A 12 53.68 19.88 17.54
CA ASP A 12 53.46 18.45 17.73
C ASP A 12 52.13 18.07 17.02
N PRO A 13 52.09 17.18 16.02
CA PRO A 13 50.83 16.76 15.41
C PRO A 13 50.26 15.56 16.17
N GLY A 14 49.11 15.77 16.81
CA GLY A 14 48.26 14.69 17.31
C GLY A 14 47.75 13.83 16.17
N THR A 15 48.03 12.53 16.22
CA THR A 15 47.48 11.51 15.34
C THR A 15 46.00 11.28 15.69
N SER A 16 45.11 11.72 14.81
CA SER A 16 43.71 11.29 14.78
C SER A 16 43.55 10.15 13.77
N ASP A 17 43.15 8.97 14.25
CA ASP A 17 42.74 7.81 13.44
C ASP A 17 41.61 8.17 12.45
N PRO A 18 41.75 7.90 11.13
CA PRO A 18 40.70 8.16 10.14
C PRO A 18 39.63 7.04 10.00
N ASP A 19 39.71 5.94 10.75
CA ASP A 19 38.94 4.71 10.45
C ASP A 19 37.45 4.72 10.88
N GLY A 20 36.94 5.83 11.40
CA GLY A 20 35.57 5.91 11.95
C GLY A 20 34.43 6.08 10.91
N PHE A 21 34.73 6.59 9.71
CA PHE A 21 33.68 6.96 8.74
C PHE A 21 33.27 5.82 7.78
N GLY A 22 34.17 4.86 7.51
CA GLY A 22 33.89 3.74 6.58
C GLY A 22 32.94 2.69 7.14
N GLN A 23 33.03 2.37 8.43
CA GLN A 23 32.18 1.35 9.07
C GLN A 23 30.72 1.77 9.24
N GLN A 24 30.43 3.08 9.40
CA GLN A 24 29.05 3.56 9.52
C GLN A 24 28.27 3.50 8.20
N ALA A 25 28.92 3.73 7.06
CA ALA A 25 28.29 3.67 5.75
C ALA A 25 28.02 2.22 5.29
N ALA A 26 28.97 1.31 5.53
CA ALA A 26 28.80 -0.13 5.25
C ALA A 26 27.71 -0.76 6.12
N GLY A 27 27.70 -0.46 7.43
CA GLY A 27 26.67 -0.96 8.36
C GLY A 27 25.26 -0.44 8.05
N ALA A 28 25.13 0.77 7.48
CA ALA A 28 23.84 1.29 7.03
C ALA A 28 23.33 0.57 5.77
N GLY A 29 24.20 0.16 4.86
CA GLY A 29 23.85 -0.61 3.66
C GLY A 29 23.35 -2.02 3.99
N GLU A 30 24.02 -2.73 4.90
CA GLU A 30 23.63 -4.06 5.37
C GLU A 30 22.38 -4.04 6.25
N ALA A 31 22.25 -3.07 7.17
CA ALA A 31 21.03 -2.92 7.96
C ALA A 31 19.80 -2.65 7.07
N ARG A 32 19.97 -1.92 5.96
CA ARG A 32 18.92 -1.69 4.96
C ARG A 32 18.56 -2.96 4.18
N SER A 33 19.52 -3.82 3.84
CA SER A 33 19.26 -5.09 3.13
C SER A 33 18.54 -6.11 4.03
N GLN A 34 18.90 -6.15 5.32
CA GLN A 34 18.24 -6.98 6.32
C GLN A 34 16.79 -6.51 6.58
N LEU A 35 16.55 -5.19 6.70
CA LEU A 35 15.21 -4.61 6.82
C LEU A 35 14.34 -4.82 5.56
N ALA A 36 14.92 -4.68 4.37
CA ALA A 36 14.20 -4.94 3.12
C ALA A 36 13.72 -6.40 2.99
N THR A 37 14.41 -7.33 3.66
CA THR A 37 14.08 -8.76 3.66
C THR A 37 13.07 -9.13 4.75
N VAL A 38 13.13 -8.46 5.92
CA VAL A 38 12.06 -8.46 6.91
C VAL A 38 10.74 -8.06 6.27
N ALA A 39 10.74 -6.96 5.50
CA ALA A 39 9.57 -6.48 4.78
C ALA A 39 9.05 -7.55 3.80
N ALA A 40 9.93 -8.22 3.04
CA ALA A 40 9.54 -9.29 2.13
C ALA A 40 8.93 -10.52 2.83
N ALA A 41 9.32 -10.81 4.08
CA ALA A 41 8.73 -11.88 4.87
C ALA A 41 7.32 -11.52 5.37
N LEU A 42 7.10 -10.25 5.73
CA LEU A 42 5.78 -9.71 6.11
C LEU A 42 4.85 -9.59 4.89
N ASP A 43 5.38 -9.15 3.73
CA ASP A 43 4.66 -9.12 2.44
C ASP A 43 4.18 -10.50 1.99
N GLY A 44 4.88 -11.56 2.41
CA GLY A 44 4.53 -12.95 2.12
C GLY A 44 3.42 -13.53 3.01
N VAL A 45 2.97 -12.78 4.03
CA VAL A 45 1.87 -13.22 4.91
C VAL A 45 0.54 -12.79 4.29
N PRO A 46 -0.34 -13.73 3.89
CA PRO A 46 -1.64 -13.38 3.34
C PRO A 46 -2.52 -12.81 4.46
N ALA A 47 -2.58 -11.49 4.58
CA ALA A 47 -3.73 -10.85 5.19
C ALA A 47 -4.77 -10.66 4.09
N MET A 48 -6.03 -11.04 4.36
CA MET A 48 -7.14 -10.85 3.43
C MET A 48 -7.34 -9.38 3.02
N LEU A 49 -6.78 -8.45 3.81
CA LEU A 49 -6.73 -7.00 3.58
C LEU A 49 -5.29 -6.44 3.49
N GLY A 50 -4.28 -7.33 3.41
CA GLY A 50 -2.83 -7.10 3.21
C GLY A 50 -2.08 -6.19 4.21
N PRO A 51 -0.75 -6.33 4.34
CA PRO A 51 0.08 -5.34 5.01
C PRO A 51 0.22 -4.06 4.16
N ASN A 52 0.38 -2.90 4.82
CA ASN A 52 0.77 -1.67 4.13
C ASN A 52 2.20 -1.83 3.55
N GLY A 53 2.39 -1.35 2.32
CA GLY A 53 3.70 -1.36 1.64
C GLY A 53 3.70 -2.09 0.29
N GLY A 54 2.69 -2.91 0.02
CA GLY A 54 2.51 -3.65 -1.24
C GLY A 54 1.44 -3.08 -2.17
N GLY A 55 1.06 -1.81 -2.00
CA GLY A 55 0.10 -1.23 -2.93
C GLY A 55 -1.37 -1.48 -2.63
N ILE A 56 -1.75 -1.23 -1.39
CA ILE A 56 -3.13 -1.29 -0.93
C ILE A 56 -3.50 0.13 -0.53
N GLY A 57 -4.67 0.57 -0.98
CA GLY A 57 -5.23 1.86 -0.63
C GLY A 57 -6.73 1.71 -0.46
N SER A 58 -7.44 2.75 -0.09
CA SER A 58 -8.90 2.81 -0.07
C SER A 58 -9.29 4.26 -0.01
N ASN A 59 -10.44 4.66 -0.54
CA ASN A 59 -11.03 5.94 -0.15
C ASN A 59 -12.37 5.72 0.54
N SER A 60 -12.69 6.60 1.47
CA SER A 60 -14.03 6.71 2.04
C SER A 60 -14.25 8.13 2.53
N TRP A 61 -15.40 8.70 2.20
CA TRP A 61 -15.78 10.01 2.73
C TRP A 61 -17.28 10.07 2.97
N VAL A 62 -17.64 10.94 3.92
CA VAL A 62 -19.03 11.24 4.25
C VAL A 62 -19.22 12.75 4.28
N VAL A 63 -20.31 13.22 3.69
CA VAL A 63 -20.71 14.63 3.63
C VAL A 63 -22.03 14.79 4.36
N SER A 64 -22.13 15.76 5.25
CA SER A 64 -23.34 16.03 6.05
C SER A 64 -24.48 16.57 5.18
N GLY A 65 -25.72 16.46 5.69
CA GLY A 65 -26.91 17.01 5.03
C GLY A 65 -26.84 18.53 4.76
N GLU A 66 -26.01 19.27 5.51
CA GLU A 66 -25.76 20.69 5.27
C GLU A 66 -25.13 20.95 3.89
N HIS A 67 -24.42 19.98 3.32
CA HIS A 67 -23.69 20.15 2.07
C HIS A 67 -24.20 19.26 0.94
N THR A 68 -25.29 18.52 1.15
CA THR A 68 -25.84 17.61 0.13
C THR A 68 -27.13 18.14 -0.48
N THR A 69 -27.46 17.68 -1.68
CA THR A 69 -28.71 18.05 -2.37
C THR A 69 -29.95 17.38 -1.75
N SER A 70 -29.76 16.26 -1.04
CA SER A 70 -30.85 15.52 -0.35
C SER A 70 -31.19 16.12 1.03
N GLY A 71 -30.32 16.96 1.60
CA GLY A 71 -30.48 17.42 2.99
C GLY A 71 -30.16 16.36 4.05
N LYS A 72 -29.73 15.16 3.63
CA LYS A 72 -29.24 14.08 4.49
C LYS A 72 -27.84 13.64 4.07
N PRO A 73 -27.08 12.95 4.94
CA PRO A 73 -25.71 12.56 4.62
C PRO A 73 -25.61 11.70 3.36
N LEU A 74 -24.50 11.87 2.64
CA LEU A 74 -24.07 10.97 1.57
C LEU A 74 -22.72 10.35 1.95
N LEU A 75 -22.59 9.03 1.81
CA LEU A 75 -21.38 8.29 2.17
C LEU A 75 -20.85 7.52 0.96
N ALA A 76 -19.59 7.70 0.61
CA ALA A 76 -18.90 6.92 -0.42
C ALA A 76 -17.77 6.08 0.17
N ASN A 77 -17.54 4.90 -0.42
CA ASN A 77 -16.42 4.03 -0.07
C ASN A 77 -16.01 3.17 -1.27
N ASP A 78 -14.71 3.03 -1.48
CA ASP A 78 -14.11 2.16 -2.48
C ASP A 78 -12.73 1.63 -2.03
N PRO A 79 -12.66 0.47 -1.35
CA PRO A 79 -11.40 -0.12 -0.94
C PRO A 79 -10.60 -0.64 -2.14
N HIS A 80 -9.30 -0.34 -2.17
CA HIS A 80 -8.39 -0.72 -3.26
C HIS A 80 -7.60 -1.98 -2.90
N LEU A 81 -7.83 -3.06 -3.64
CA LEU A 81 -7.19 -4.36 -3.43
C LEU A 81 -6.64 -4.90 -4.74
N ALA A 82 -5.82 -5.95 -4.66
CA ALA A 82 -5.35 -6.66 -5.84
C ALA A 82 -6.54 -7.23 -6.64
N PRO A 83 -6.59 -7.02 -7.97
CA PRO A 83 -7.69 -7.51 -8.79
C PRO A 83 -7.62 -9.04 -8.93
N GLN A 84 -8.75 -9.72 -8.72
CA GLN A 84 -8.82 -11.18 -8.80
C GLN A 84 -10.20 -11.70 -9.23
N LEU A 85 -10.22 -12.97 -9.65
CA LEU A 85 -11.43 -13.77 -9.84
C LEU A 85 -11.47 -14.97 -8.89
N PRO A 86 -12.63 -15.27 -8.29
CA PRO A 86 -13.80 -14.38 -8.12
C PRO A 86 -13.43 -13.08 -7.37
N SER A 87 -14.32 -12.07 -7.35
CA SER A 87 -14.09 -10.87 -6.53
C SER A 87 -13.82 -11.23 -5.07
N VAL A 88 -12.97 -10.43 -4.41
CA VAL A 88 -12.78 -10.48 -2.95
C VAL A 88 -14.12 -10.24 -2.25
N TRP A 89 -14.88 -9.25 -2.73
CA TRP A 89 -16.14 -8.82 -2.11
C TRP A 89 -17.34 -9.57 -2.68
N TYR A 90 -18.31 -9.82 -1.82
CA TYR A 90 -19.59 -10.41 -2.16
C TYR A 90 -20.71 -9.45 -1.77
N GLN A 91 -21.58 -9.10 -2.73
CA GLN A 91 -22.74 -8.25 -2.49
C GLN A 91 -23.86 -9.08 -1.86
N MET A 92 -24.38 -8.66 -0.71
CA MET A 92 -25.35 -9.42 0.08
C MET A 92 -26.38 -8.50 0.74
N GLY A 93 -27.64 -8.93 0.74
CA GLY A 93 -28.71 -8.40 1.59
C GLY A 93 -29.22 -9.47 2.55
N LEU A 94 -29.31 -9.15 3.84
CA LEU A 94 -29.85 -10.00 4.90
C LEU A 94 -31.07 -9.31 5.50
N HIS A 95 -32.26 -9.83 5.17
CA HIS A 95 -33.53 -9.22 5.53
C HIS A 95 -34.42 -10.21 6.25
N CYS A 96 -34.72 -9.89 7.50
CA CYS A 96 -35.80 -10.51 8.25
C CYS A 96 -37.14 -9.95 7.76
N THR A 97 -38.17 -10.80 7.68
CA THR A 97 -39.53 -10.34 7.31
C THR A 97 -40.05 -9.28 8.28
N GLN A 98 -39.68 -9.43 9.55
CA GLN A 98 -39.83 -8.43 10.59
C GLN A 98 -38.55 -8.39 11.41
N VAL A 99 -38.02 -7.19 11.67
CA VAL A 99 -36.86 -7.02 12.55
C VAL A 99 -37.33 -7.22 13.99
N SER A 100 -36.83 -8.29 14.63
CA SER A 100 -37.15 -8.66 16.01
C SER A 100 -35.87 -9.07 16.75
N LYS A 101 -35.99 -9.45 18.03
CA LYS A 101 -34.84 -9.96 18.79
C LYS A 101 -34.34 -11.30 18.23
N GLU A 102 -35.25 -12.11 17.71
CA GLU A 102 -35.00 -13.42 17.12
C GLU A 102 -34.40 -13.31 15.72
N CYS A 103 -34.80 -12.29 14.95
CA CYS A 103 -34.27 -11.99 13.62
C CYS A 103 -33.95 -10.48 13.52
N PRO A 104 -32.76 -10.04 13.97
CA PRO A 104 -32.46 -8.62 14.15
C PRO A 104 -31.81 -7.96 12.92
N TYR A 105 -32.04 -8.47 11.70
CA TYR A 105 -31.30 -8.03 10.51
C TYR A 105 -32.21 -7.42 9.45
N ALA A 106 -31.90 -6.20 9.07
CA ALA A 106 -32.26 -5.59 7.79
C ALA A 106 -31.02 -4.81 7.33
N VAL A 107 -30.10 -5.51 6.66
CA VAL A 107 -28.77 -4.99 6.37
C VAL A 107 -28.33 -5.45 5.00
N ALA A 108 -27.69 -4.58 4.23
CA ALA A 108 -27.14 -4.90 2.94
C ALA A 108 -25.75 -4.30 2.78
N GLY A 109 -24.96 -4.87 1.86
CA GLY A 109 -23.66 -4.31 1.46
C GLY A 109 -22.68 -5.37 1.01
N PHE A 110 -21.41 -5.13 1.26
CA PHE A 110 -20.31 -6.02 0.91
C PHE A 110 -19.86 -6.87 2.09
N THR A 111 -19.66 -8.15 1.82
CA THR A 111 -19.10 -9.15 2.74
C THR A 111 -18.03 -9.99 2.05
N PHE A 112 -17.52 -11.01 2.72
CA PHE A 112 -16.62 -11.99 2.14
C PHE A 112 -17.32 -13.35 2.00
N SER A 113 -16.96 -14.10 0.96
CA SER A 113 -17.46 -15.47 0.83
C SER A 113 -17.05 -16.32 2.03
N GLY A 114 -18.02 -17.00 2.65
CA GLY A 114 -17.82 -17.78 3.88
C GLY A 114 -17.86 -16.97 5.18
N MET A 115 -18.03 -15.64 5.11
CA MET A 115 -18.15 -14.76 6.27
C MET A 115 -19.60 -14.33 6.49
N PRO A 116 -20.16 -14.48 7.70
CA PRO A 116 -21.49 -13.96 8.01
C PRO A 116 -21.44 -12.45 8.31
N GLY A 117 -22.52 -11.75 7.97
CA GLY A 117 -22.66 -10.30 8.21
C GLY A 117 -22.20 -9.43 7.04
N VAL A 118 -22.30 -8.11 7.20
CA VAL A 118 -21.96 -7.10 6.19
C VAL A 118 -20.81 -6.27 6.75
N VAL A 119 -19.69 -6.23 6.03
CA VAL A 119 -18.47 -5.56 6.50
C VAL A 119 -18.50 -4.07 6.15
N ILE A 120 -19.02 -3.74 4.96
CA ILE A 120 -19.19 -2.38 4.47
C ILE A 120 -20.60 -2.25 3.91
N GLY A 121 -21.38 -1.27 4.38
CA GLY A 121 -22.69 -1.02 3.82
C GLY A 121 -23.60 -0.28 4.79
N HIS A 122 -24.87 -0.64 4.81
CA HIS A 122 -25.85 0.03 5.65
C HIS A 122 -26.93 -0.94 6.14
N ASN A 123 -27.55 -0.55 7.26
CA ASN A 123 -28.84 -1.10 7.67
C ASN A 123 -29.92 -0.03 7.48
N GLN A 124 -31.08 -0.20 8.11
CA GLN A 124 -32.19 0.75 8.01
C GLN A 124 -31.97 2.08 8.77
N ASP A 125 -30.90 2.20 9.57
CA ASP A 125 -30.66 3.33 10.46
C ASP A 125 -29.35 4.06 10.13
N ILE A 126 -28.29 3.31 9.82
CA ILE A 126 -26.93 3.82 9.67
C ILE A 126 -26.23 3.24 8.44
N SER A 127 -25.22 3.94 7.95
CA SER A 127 -24.28 3.52 6.92
C SER A 127 -22.83 3.64 7.41
N TRP A 128 -21.98 2.71 6.99
CA TRP A 128 -20.55 2.72 7.33
C TRP A 128 -19.67 2.29 6.15
N GLY A 129 -18.52 2.94 6.09
CA GLY A 129 -17.42 2.61 5.18
C GLY A 129 -16.12 2.41 5.96
N LEU A 130 -15.12 1.82 5.32
CA LEU A 130 -13.81 1.66 5.94
C LEU A 130 -12.65 1.90 4.98
N THR A 131 -11.53 2.36 5.54
CA THR A 131 -10.22 2.36 4.89
C THR A 131 -9.16 1.78 5.82
N ASN A 132 -8.12 1.17 5.26
CA ASN A 132 -7.02 0.64 6.07
C ASN A 132 -6.26 1.77 6.78
N LEU A 133 -6.01 1.61 8.07
CA LEU A 133 -5.23 2.57 8.86
C LEU A 133 -3.73 2.40 8.61
N GLY A 134 -3.26 1.17 8.44
CA GLY A 134 -1.82 0.92 8.38
C GLY A 134 -1.11 0.94 9.73
N ALA A 135 -1.84 0.70 10.83
CA ALA A 135 -1.22 0.72 12.15
C ALA A 135 -0.07 -0.26 12.27
N ASP A 136 0.98 0.19 12.95
CA ASP A 136 2.11 -0.61 13.34
C ASP A 136 1.71 -1.48 14.54
N VAL A 137 1.22 -2.68 14.19
CA VAL A 137 0.75 -3.72 15.12
C VAL A 137 1.63 -4.97 15.10
N THR A 138 2.82 -4.87 14.49
CA THR A 138 3.78 -5.96 14.29
C THR A 138 5.16 -5.54 14.79
N ASP A 139 5.72 -6.30 15.73
CA ASP A 139 7.10 -6.11 16.16
C ASP A 139 7.92 -7.38 15.88
N LEU A 140 9.15 -7.19 15.46
CA LEU A 140 10.14 -8.25 15.48
C LEU A 140 10.94 -8.19 16.77
N TYR A 141 11.22 -9.36 17.35
CA TYR A 141 12.14 -9.47 18.47
C TYR A 141 13.35 -10.31 18.09
N LEU A 142 14.54 -9.80 18.38
CA LEU A 142 15.78 -10.55 18.35
C LEU A 142 15.91 -11.35 19.65
N GLU A 143 15.89 -12.66 19.54
CA GLU A 143 15.90 -13.60 20.66
C GLU A 143 17.30 -14.19 20.82
N LYS A 144 17.80 -14.31 22.07
CA LYS A 144 19.04 -15.05 22.37
C LYS A 144 18.71 -16.52 22.63
N ILE A 145 19.27 -17.42 21.83
CA ILE A 145 19.00 -18.85 21.87
C ILE A 145 20.25 -19.60 22.30
N GLN A 146 20.10 -20.53 23.25
CA GLN A 146 21.17 -21.42 23.69
C GLN A 146 20.55 -22.76 24.12
N ASP A 147 21.11 -23.88 23.64
CA ASP A 147 20.76 -25.24 24.09
C ASP A 147 19.25 -25.55 24.07
N GLY A 148 18.55 -25.10 23.02
CA GLY A 148 17.10 -25.31 22.89
C GLY A 148 16.23 -24.41 23.79
N LYS A 149 16.83 -23.36 24.36
CA LYS A 149 16.18 -22.39 25.25
C LYS A 149 16.33 -20.98 24.71
N VAL A 150 15.45 -20.08 25.16
CA VAL A 150 15.49 -18.64 24.88
C VAL A 150 15.80 -17.87 26.17
N LEU A 151 16.66 -16.86 26.10
CA LEU A 151 16.96 -16.00 27.24
C LEU A 151 15.77 -15.07 27.52
N TYR A 152 15.24 -15.14 28.73
CA TYR A 152 14.12 -14.33 29.18
C TYR A 152 14.31 -13.94 30.65
N ASP A 153 14.27 -12.64 30.96
CA ASP A 153 14.50 -12.11 32.33
C ASP A 153 15.77 -12.67 33.00
N GLY A 154 16.85 -12.72 32.21
CA GLY A 154 18.16 -13.19 32.66
C GLY A 154 18.29 -14.71 32.84
N ARG A 155 17.27 -15.50 32.45
CA ARG A 155 17.28 -16.97 32.56
C ARG A 155 16.93 -17.62 31.23
N TYR A 156 17.58 -18.73 30.91
CA TYR A 156 17.22 -19.53 29.74
C TYR A 156 16.00 -20.40 30.06
N VAL A 157 14.91 -20.16 29.33
CA VAL A 157 13.63 -20.89 29.45
C VAL A 157 13.33 -21.62 28.14
N ASP A 158 12.59 -22.72 28.21
CA ASP A 158 12.27 -23.50 27.02
C ASP A 158 11.32 -22.71 26.10
N TYR A 159 11.55 -22.79 24.78
CA TYR A 159 10.58 -22.34 23.78
C TYR A 159 9.59 -23.47 23.45
N GLU A 160 8.41 -23.10 22.97
CA GLU A 160 7.43 -24.09 22.50
C GLU A 160 7.84 -24.64 21.14
N THR A 161 7.61 -25.92 20.91
CA THR A 161 7.88 -26.57 19.62
C THR A 161 6.67 -27.37 19.18
N ARG A 162 6.19 -27.12 17.96
CA ARG A 162 5.18 -27.96 17.29
C ARG A 162 5.73 -28.51 15.97
N ARG A 163 5.40 -29.77 15.68
CA ARG A 163 5.72 -30.40 14.40
C ARG A 163 4.47 -30.46 13.56
N GLU A 164 4.54 -29.93 12.34
CA GLU A 164 3.45 -29.95 11.39
C GLU A 164 3.82 -30.79 10.18
N THR A 165 2.83 -31.43 9.57
CA THR A 165 3.01 -32.13 8.29
C THR A 165 2.11 -31.48 7.25
N ILE A 166 2.72 -30.80 6.28
CA ILE A 166 2.04 -30.20 5.14
C ILE A 166 1.95 -31.27 4.06
N LYS A 167 0.72 -31.71 3.74
CA LYS A 167 0.47 -32.60 2.62
C LYS A 167 0.54 -31.82 1.31
N VAL A 168 1.37 -32.26 0.37
CA VAL A 168 1.58 -31.57 -0.91
C VAL A 168 0.89 -32.36 -2.01
N ALA A 169 -0.07 -31.73 -2.69
CA ALA A 169 -0.76 -32.37 -3.82
C ALA A 169 0.26 -32.78 -4.90
N GLY A 170 0.24 -34.06 -5.29
CA GLY A 170 1.18 -34.62 -6.27
C GLY A 170 2.64 -34.73 -5.82
N GLY A 171 2.93 -34.48 -4.53
CA GLY A 171 4.29 -34.52 -3.99
C GLY A 171 4.38 -35.26 -2.66
N ALA A 172 5.61 -35.38 -2.14
CA ALA A 172 5.85 -35.93 -0.81
C ALA A 172 5.51 -34.92 0.29
N ASP A 173 4.98 -35.44 1.40
CA ASP A 173 4.72 -34.66 2.61
C ASP A 173 5.94 -33.82 3.03
N ARG A 174 5.67 -32.60 3.48
CA ARG A 174 6.68 -31.68 4.01
C ARG A 174 6.47 -31.52 5.50
N LYS A 175 7.40 -32.09 6.28
CA LYS A 175 7.41 -31.93 7.73
C LYS A 175 8.12 -30.63 8.08
N ILE A 176 7.48 -29.79 8.86
CA ILE A 176 8.07 -28.57 9.41
C ILE A 176 8.06 -28.62 10.93
N THR A 177 9.02 -27.95 11.54
CA THR A 177 9.04 -27.66 12.97
C THR A 177 8.85 -26.16 13.13
N VAL A 178 7.89 -25.77 13.95
CA VAL A 178 7.62 -24.37 14.32
C VAL A 178 8.01 -24.21 15.77
N ARG A 179 8.96 -23.30 16.01
CA ARG A 179 9.39 -22.89 17.35
C ARG A 179 8.75 -21.56 17.69
N SER A 180 8.28 -21.39 18.91
CA SER A 180 7.64 -20.16 19.38
C SER A 180 8.18 -19.75 20.74
N THR A 181 8.51 -18.47 20.88
CA THR A 181 8.82 -17.84 22.17
C THR A 181 7.56 -17.16 22.71
N ARG A 182 7.67 -16.52 23.87
CA ARG A 182 6.59 -15.66 24.41
C ARG A 182 6.26 -14.45 23.52
N ASN A 183 7.17 -14.07 22.63
CA ASN A 183 6.96 -12.99 21.67
C ASN A 183 6.32 -13.49 20.37
N GLY A 184 6.33 -14.81 20.11
CA GLY A 184 5.66 -15.41 18.96
C GLY A 184 6.55 -16.41 18.21
N PRO A 185 6.12 -16.85 17.02
CA PRO A 185 6.88 -17.83 16.22
C PRO A 185 8.22 -17.28 15.75
N LEU A 186 9.25 -18.13 15.75
CA LEU A 186 10.57 -17.84 15.18
C LEU A 186 10.49 -17.83 13.65
N VAL A 187 10.35 -16.66 13.06
CA VAL A 187 10.30 -16.46 11.59
C VAL A 187 11.65 -16.67 10.92
N SER A 188 12.75 -16.55 11.67
CA SER A 188 14.10 -16.89 11.20
C SER A 188 14.27 -18.36 10.81
N ASP A 189 13.44 -19.27 11.32
CA ASP A 189 13.51 -20.71 10.98
C ASP A 189 13.11 -21.00 9.52
N ARG A 190 12.44 -20.04 8.87
CA ARG A 190 11.89 -20.19 7.51
C ARG A 190 12.42 -19.15 6.53
N ASN A 191 13.23 -18.20 7.01
CA ASN A 191 13.83 -17.17 6.17
C ASN A 191 15.34 -17.11 6.45
N VAL A 192 16.12 -17.52 5.45
CA VAL A 192 17.59 -17.63 5.52
C VAL A 192 18.23 -16.30 5.92
N GLN A 193 17.67 -15.16 5.49
CA GLN A 193 18.21 -13.84 5.80
C GLN A 193 17.82 -13.37 7.20
N LEU A 194 16.60 -13.67 7.68
CA LEU A 194 16.24 -13.45 9.08
C LEU A 194 17.10 -14.29 10.03
N GLY A 195 17.55 -15.46 9.60
CA GLY A 195 18.54 -16.26 10.32
C GLY A 195 19.91 -15.56 10.49
N ARG A 196 20.24 -14.61 9.62
CA ARG A 196 21.52 -13.86 9.62
C ARG A 196 21.47 -12.52 10.36
N VAL A 197 20.29 -12.07 10.80
CA VAL A 197 20.16 -10.79 11.54
C VAL A 197 21.04 -10.77 12.80
N GLY A 198 21.30 -11.94 13.40
CA GLY A 198 22.19 -12.11 14.53
C GLY A 198 23.69 -12.00 14.24
N ASP A 199 24.11 -12.02 12.97
CA ASP A 199 25.53 -12.01 12.57
C ASP A 199 26.17 -10.66 12.91
N HIS A 200 25.44 -9.57 12.66
CA HIS A 200 25.91 -8.19 12.83
C HIS A 200 25.11 -7.40 13.87
N ALA A 201 24.28 -8.06 14.67
CA ALA A 201 23.43 -7.40 15.66
C ALA A 201 24.27 -6.47 16.58
N PRO A 202 23.93 -5.17 16.71
CA PRO A 202 24.70 -4.20 17.49
C PRO A 202 24.40 -4.36 19.00
N VAL A 203 24.51 -5.58 19.52
CA VAL A 203 24.26 -5.89 20.93
C VAL A 203 25.50 -5.54 21.75
N LYS A 204 25.37 -4.63 22.72
CA LYS A 204 26.40 -4.34 23.73
C LYS A 204 26.28 -5.35 24.88
N GLY A 205 27.40 -5.93 25.33
CA GLY A 205 27.47 -6.86 26.48
C GLY A 205 27.73 -8.33 26.11
N ALA A 206 27.53 -9.25 27.08
CA ALA A 206 27.68 -10.69 26.86
C ALA A 206 26.69 -11.17 25.77
N ALA A 207 27.24 -11.45 24.61
CA ALA A 207 26.54 -11.91 23.42
C ALA A 207 26.87 -13.39 23.20
N PRO A 208 25.88 -14.27 22.98
CA PRO A 208 26.17 -15.59 22.43
C PRO A 208 26.78 -15.45 21.03
N ASP A 209 27.38 -16.53 20.53
CA ASP A 209 28.06 -16.55 19.23
C ASP A 209 27.19 -15.92 18.13
N ARG A 210 27.73 -14.87 17.52
CA ARG A 210 27.12 -14.18 16.37
C ARG A 210 26.88 -15.22 15.26
N GLY A 211 25.63 -15.30 14.80
CA GLY A 211 25.16 -16.24 13.78
C GLY A 211 24.71 -17.63 14.21
N LYS A 212 24.87 -18.02 15.48
CA LYS A 212 24.27 -19.26 16.03
C LYS A 212 23.43 -19.03 17.28
N GLY A 213 23.70 -17.96 18.02
CA GLY A 213 23.06 -17.64 19.29
C GLY A 213 21.82 -16.76 19.20
N TYR A 214 21.35 -16.43 17.99
CA TYR A 214 20.24 -15.51 17.79
C TYR A 214 19.18 -16.05 16.85
N ALA A 215 17.93 -15.67 17.09
CA ALA A 215 16.78 -15.93 16.22
C ALA A 215 15.86 -14.70 16.17
N VAL A 216 14.98 -14.62 15.18
CA VAL A 216 14.00 -13.53 15.07
C VAL A 216 12.60 -14.10 15.25
N SER A 217 11.87 -13.58 16.23
CA SER A 217 10.45 -13.89 16.46
C SER A 217 9.55 -12.76 15.95
N LEU A 218 8.32 -13.09 15.56
CA LEU A 218 7.29 -12.14 15.16
C LEU A 218 6.20 -12.04 16.24
N ARG A 219 6.06 -10.84 16.82
CA ARG A 219 4.91 -10.48 17.65
C ARG A 219 3.91 -9.69 16.83
N TRP A 220 2.71 -10.21 16.68
CA TRP A 220 1.66 -9.57 15.89
C TRP A 220 0.31 -9.75 16.54
N THR A 221 -0.48 -8.68 16.62
CA THR A 221 -1.82 -8.70 17.21
C THR A 221 -2.76 -9.69 16.52
N ALA A 222 -2.58 -9.95 15.22
CA ALA A 222 -3.38 -10.92 14.47
C ALA A 222 -3.10 -12.39 14.85
N LEU A 223 -1.99 -12.68 15.53
CA LEU A 223 -1.68 -14.03 16.02
C LEU A 223 -2.43 -14.35 17.32
N THR A 224 -3.17 -13.39 17.88
CA THR A 224 -4.01 -13.59 19.07
C THR A 224 -5.48 -13.63 18.64
N PRO A 225 -6.28 -14.62 19.07
CA PRO A 225 -7.72 -14.62 18.83
C PRO A 225 -8.37 -13.32 19.30
N GLY A 226 -9.31 -12.81 18.49
CA GLY A 226 -9.93 -11.52 18.71
C GLY A 226 -11.44 -11.49 18.42
N ARG A 227 -12.04 -10.32 18.61
CA ARG A 227 -13.50 -10.10 18.56
C ARG A 227 -14.00 -9.40 17.29
N THR A 228 -13.17 -9.23 16.26
CA THR A 228 -13.54 -8.47 15.05
C THR A 228 -14.87 -8.93 14.42
N MET A 229 -15.15 -10.24 14.42
CA MET A 229 -16.42 -10.75 13.89
C MET A 229 -17.63 -10.37 14.74
N ASP A 230 -17.48 -10.33 16.07
CA ASP A 230 -18.52 -9.83 16.96
C ASP A 230 -18.83 -8.36 16.63
N ALA A 231 -17.80 -7.57 16.31
CA ALA A 231 -17.95 -6.18 15.90
C ALA A 231 -18.80 -6.05 14.63
N VAL A 232 -18.55 -6.88 13.61
CA VAL A 232 -19.34 -6.88 12.35
C VAL A 232 -20.82 -7.16 12.64
N PHE A 233 -21.13 -8.16 13.46
CA PHE A 233 -22.52 -8.43 13.84
C PHE A 233 -23.16 -7.33 14.67
N LYS A 234 -22.38 -6.62 15.49
CA LYS A 234 -22.86 -5.47 16.26
C LYS A 234 -23.08 -4.25 15.37
N LEU A 235 -22.19 -3.99 14.41
CA LEU A 235 -22.32 -2.92 13.41
C LEU A 235 -23.59 -3.09 12.58
N ASN A 236 -23.85 -4.31 12.08
CA ASN A 236 -25.07 -4.64 11.34
C ASN A 236 -26.38 -4.29 12.07
N ARG A 237 -26.35 -4.12 13.39
CA ARG A 237 -27.51 -3.84 14.26
C ARG A 237 -27.42 -2.49 14.97
N ALA A 238 -26.35 -1.73 14.75
CA ALA A 238 -26.19 -0.43 15.36
C ALA A 238 -27.20 0.55 14.74
N THR A 239 -27.77 1.42 15.57
CA THR A 239 -28.85 2.34 15.18
C THR A 239 -28.46 3.80 15.31
N ASP A 240 -27.29 4.05 15.89
CA ASP A 240 -26.79 5.37 16.23
C ASP A 240 -25.26 5.31 16.42
N PHE A 241 -24.63 6.48 16.57
CA PHE A 241 -23.19 6.59 16.66
C PHE A 241 -22.62 5.97 17.95
N GLU A 242 -23.39 5.99 19.04
CA GLU A 242 -22.98 5.39 20.31
C GLU A 242 -22.86 3.87 20.17
N ARG A 243 -23.87 3.21 19.59
CA ARG A 243 -23.87 1.77 19.31
C ARG A 243 -22.83 1.41 18.26
N PHE A 244 -22.64 2.26 17.25
CA PHE A 244 -21.57 2.10 16.27
C PHE A 244 -20.20 2.09 16.94
N ARG A 245 -19.91 3.06 17.82
CA ARG A 245 -18.65 3.08 18.60
C ARG A 245 -18.54 1.89 19.55
N ALA A 246 -19.63 1.48 20.18
CA ALA A 246 -19.64 0.30 21.04
C ALA A 246 -19.32 -0.98 20.25
N ALA A 247 -19.80 -1.10 19.02
CA ALA A 247 -19.44 -2.17 18.10
C ALA A 247 -17.96 -2.09 17.68
N ALA A 248 -17.48 -0.90 17.31
CA ALA A 248 -16.11 -0.66 16.87
C ALA A 248 -15.06 -1.04 17.94
N ARG A 249 -15.38 -0.97 19.24
CA ARG A 249 -14.48 -1.43 20.32
C ARG A 249 -14.06 -2.91 20.21
N ASP A 250 -14.89 -3.74 19.57
CA ASP A 250 -14.58 -5.15 19.32
C ASP A 250 -13.80 -5.37 17.99
N PHE A 251 -13.64 -4.32 17.17
CA PHE A 251 -12.97 -4.41 15.88
C PHE A 251 -11.45 -4.31 16.07
N GLU A 252 -10.83 -5.42 16.45
CA GLU A 252 -9.46 -5.42 16.95
C GLU A 252 -8.41 -5.50 15.84
N VAL A 253 -8.65 -6.32 14.82
CA VAL A 253 -7.70 -6.61 13.73
C VAL A 253 -8.45 -6.90 12.42
N PRO A 254 -7.98 -6.39 11.27
CA PRO A 254 -6.95 -5.36 11.13
C PRO A 254 -7.49 -3.98 11.55
N ALA A 255 -6.64 -3.10 12.08
CA ALA A 255 -7.05 -1.76 12.47
C ALA A 255 -7.55 -0.96 11.25
N GLN A 256 -8.69 -0.29 11.40
CA GLN A 256 -9.36 0.43 10.31
C GLN A 256 -9.61 1.89 10.68
N ASN A 257 -9.91 2.67 9.65
CA ASN A 257 -10.64 3.92 9.73
C ASN A 257 -12.10 3.60 9.42
N LEU A 258 -13.01 3.66 10.40
CA LEU A 258 -14.45 3.51 10.14
C LEU A 258 -15.09 4.88 10.04
N ILE A 259 -15.80 5.14 8.94
CA ILE A 259 -16.66 6.32 8.81
C ILE A 259 -18.13 5.92 8.97
N TYR A 260 -18.94 6.86 9.42
CA TYR A 260 -20.33 6.67 9.83
C TYR A 260 -21.23 7.76 9.27
N ALA A 261 -22.45 7.39 8.92
CA ALA A 261 -23.56 8.32 8.72
C ALA A 261 -24.89 7.71 9.20
N ASP A 262 -25.86 8.52 9.59
CA ASP A 262 -27.21 8.04 9.94
C ASP A 262 -28.35 8.85 9.34
N THR A 263 -29.55 8.27 9.45
CA THR A 263 -30.81 8.85 8.98
C THR A 263 -31.22 10.08 9.79
N GLU A 264 -30.70 10.30 11.00
CA GLU A 264 -30.91 11.52 11.79
C GLU A 264 -30.10 12.71 11.26
N GLY A 265 -29.06 12.44 10.45
CA GLY A 265 -28.26 13.46 9.77
C GLY A 265 -26.86 13.61 10.33
N ASN A 266 -26.45 12.72 11.23
CA ASN A 266 -25.11 12.76 11.82
C ASN A 266 -24.08 12.09 10.93
N ILE A 267 -22.83 12.54 11.07
CA ILE A 267 -21.65 11.93 10.46
C ILE A 267 -20.58 11.71 11.53
N GLY A 268 -19.77 10.67 11.37
CA GLY A 268 -18.77 10.32 12.38
C GLY A 268 -17.60 9.51 11.85
N TYR A 269 -16.60 9.40 12.71
CA TYR A 269 -15.39 8.63 12.51
C TYR A 269 -14.98 7.93 13.80
N GLN A 270 -14.57 6.68 13.68
CA GLN A 270 -13.90 5.94 14.74
C GLN A 270 -12.73 5.16 14.13
N MET A 271 -11.57 5.29 14.75
CA MET A 271 -10.43 4.42 14.50
C MET A 271 -10.45 3.22 15.47
N PRO A 272 -10.93 2.03 15.10
CA PRO A 272 -10.76 0.86 15.96
C PRO A 272 -9.45 0.12 15.67
N GLY A 273 -8.98 -0.61 16.68
CA GLY A 273 -7.85 -1.51 16.54
C GLY A 273 -7.22 -1.87 17.88
N ARG A 274 -6.54 -3.01 17.91
CA ARG A 274 -5.70 -3.43 19.03
C ARG A 274 -4.28 -2.87 18.81
N ILE A 275 -4.01 -1.69 19.36
CA ILE A 275 -2.73 -0.98 19.17
C ILE A 275 -1.79 -1.25 20.35
N PRO A 276 -0.60 -1.84 20.14
CA PRO A 276 0.31 -2.16 21.22
C PRO A 276 0.93 -0.91 21.86
N VAL A 277 0.98 -0.88 23.19
CA VAL A 277 1.81 0.09 23.92
C VAL A 277 3.18 -0.53 24.11
N ARG A 278 4.17 0.03 23.43
CA ARG A 278 5.57 -0.41 23.49
C ARG A 278 6.27 0.20 24.70
N GLY A 279 7.22 -0.54 25.27
CA GLY A 279 8.19 0.02 26.21
C GLY A 279 9.19 0.90 25.47
N LYS A 280 10.47 0.53 25.51
CA LYS A 280 11.53 1.16 24.72
C LYS A 280 11.46 0.71 23.26
N GLY A 281 11.74 1.64 22.35
CA GLY A 281 11.69 1.41 20.90
C GLY A 281 10.37 1.83 20.26
N ASP A 282 10.37 1.94 18.94
CA ASP A 282 9.28 2.51 18.14
C ASP A 282 8.82 1.56 17.01
N GLY A 283 9.10 0.25 17.12
CA GLY A 283 8.71 -0.75 16.11
C GLY A 283 9.58 -0.81 14.86
N ARG A 284 10.40 0.24 14.59
CA ARG A 284 11.19 0.35 13.35
C ARG A 284 12.24 -0.75 13.14
N TYR A 285 12.81 -1.27 14.23
CA TYR A 285 13.87 -2.28 14.21
C TYR A 285 13.54 -3.45 15.14
N PRO A 286 14.10 -4.65 14.88
CA PRO A 286 13.96 -5.77 15.81
C PRO A 286 14.39 -5.40 17.23
N ALA A 287 13.49 -5.57 18.19
CA ALA A 287 13.71 -5.25 19.59
C ALA A 287 14.42 -6.40 20.34
N PRO A 288 15.28 -6.13 21.34
CA PRO A 288 15.86 -7.18 22.18
C PRO A 288 14.80 -7.98 22.96
N GLY A 289 14.58 -9.25 22.60
CA GLY A 289 13.54 -10.10 23.23
C GLY A 289 13.83 -10.50 24.68
N TRP A 290 15.11 -10.48 25.07
CA TRP A 290 15.56 -10.78 26.43
C TRP A 290 15.44 -9.60 27.40
N ASP A 291 15.26 -8.37 26.90
CA ASP A 291 15.24 -7.15 27.72
C ASP A 291 13.78 -6.76 28.05
N PRO A 292 13.37 -6.78 29.32
CA PRO A 292 12.01 -6.40 29.71
C PRO A 292 11.64 -4.96 29.33
N ALA A 293 12.61 -4.07 29.15
CA ALA A 293 12.34 -2.68 28.79
C ALA A 293 11.67 -2.54 27.41
N TYR A 294 11.83 -3.50 26.49
CA TYR A 294 11.30 -3.44 25.12
C TYR A 294 9.95 -4.16 24.94
N ARG A 295 9.35 -4.66 26.03
CA ARG A 295 8.10 -5.43 25.96
C ARG A 295 6.91 -4.53 25.63
N TRP A 296 5.90 -5.13 25.01
CA TRP A 296 4.56 -4.56 25.04
C TRP A 296 4.03 -4.58 26.47
N THR A 297 3.61 -3.43 26.97
CA THR A 297 3.09 -3.26 28.34
C THR A 297 1.56 -3.33 28.40
N GLY A 298 0.90 -3.32 27.24
CA GLY A 298 -0.54 -3.41 27.09
C GLY A 298 -0.98 -2.98 25.70
N TYR A 299 -2.22 -2.50 25.61
CA TYR A 299 -2.79 -1.93 24.41
C TYR A 299 -3.40 -0.56 24.76
N VAL A 300 -3.42 0.34 23.78
CA VAL A 300 -4.08 1.65 23.93
C VAL A 300 -5.55 1.42 24.27
N SER A 301 -6.09 2.17 25.23
CA SER A 301 -7.52 2.04 25.58
C SER A 301 -8.37 2.42 24.39
N GLN A 302 -9.46 1.68 24.15
CA GLN A 302 -10.39 1.99 23.05
C GLN A 302 -11.01 3.40 23.18
N SER A 303 -11.10 3.96 24.39
CA SER A 303 -11.58 5.32 24.62
C SER A 303 -10.58 6.41 24.19
N GLU A 304 -9.30 6.06 24.08
CA GLU A 304 -8.20 6.97 23.70
C GLU A 304 -7.92 6.92 22.19
N LEU A 305 -8.54 5.98 21.46
CA LEU A 305 -8.37 5.90 20.02
C LEU A 305 -9.10 7.05 19.30
N PRO A 306 -8.54 7.58 18.19
CA PRO A 306 -9.10 8.71 17.46
C PRO A 306 -10.56 8.51 17.09
N SER A 307 -11.37 9.54 17.33
CA SER A 307 -12.77 9.60 16.94
C SER A 307 -13.20 11.04 16.68
N GLU A 308 -14.18 11.23 15.82
CA GLU A 308 -14.75 12.53 15.50
C GLU A 308 -16.25 12.38 15.24
N PHE A 309 -17.06 13.37 15.60
CA PHE A 309 -18.52 13.34 15.44
C PHE A 309 -19.03 14.72 15.07
N ASN A 310 -19.82 14.82 14.00
CA ASN A 310 -20.38 16.07 13.46
C ASN A 310 -19.38 17.25 13.44
N PRO A 311 -18.24 17.11 12.75
CA PRO A 311 -17.27 18.21 12.70
C PRO A 311 -17.85 19.42 11.96
N GLU A 312 -17.51 20.63 12.42
CA GLU A 312 -18.02 21.90 11.88
C GLU A 312 -17.85 22.05 10.36
N ARG A 313 -16.80 21.44 9.79
CA ARG A 313 -16.55 21.47 8.34
C ARG A 313 -17.59 20.69 7.52
N GLY A 314 -18.45 19.89 8.15
CA GLY A 314 -19.54 19.17 7.49
C GLY A 314 -19.14 17.94 6.67
N TYR A 315 -17.89 17.46 6.73
CA TYR A 315 -17.47 16.24 6.05
C TYR A 315 -16.25 15.56 6.70
N ILE A 316 -16.06 14.26 6.44
CA ILE A 316 -14.94 13.45 6.89
C ILE A 316 -14.36 12.69 5.70
N VAL A 317 -13.03 12.64 5.57
CA VAL A 317 -12.32 11.94 4.49
C VAL A 317 -11.26 11.02 5.09
N THR A 318 -11.26 9.76 4.65
CA THR A 318 -10.22 8.78 4.97
C THR A 318 -9.74 8.15 3.66
N ALA A 319 -8.44 8.10 3.49
CA ALA A 319 -7.75 7.61 2.31
C ALA A 319 -6.36 7.07 2.66
N ASN A 320 -6.25 6.38 3.81
CA ASN A 320 -5.01 5.83 4.40
C ASN A 320 -3.97 6.87 4.86
N GLN A 321 -4.30 8.16 4.81
CA GLN A 321 -3.45 9.24 5.30
C GLN A 321 -3.36 9.23 6.83
N ALA A 322 -2.39 9.97 7.37
CA ALA A 322 -2.29 10.20 8.82
C ALA A 322 -3.60 10.76 9.40
N VAL A 323 -4.09 10.12 10.46
CA VAL A 323 -5.37 10.47 11.12
C VAL A 323 -5.21 11.32 12.38
N VAL A 324 -3.97 11.57 12.78
CA VAL A 324 -3.61 12.36 13.96
C VAL A 324 -2.40 13.24 13.66
N ASP A 325 -2.26 14.33 14.40
CA ASP A 325 -1.00 15.04 14.51
C ASP A 325 -0.09 14.27 15.49
N PRO A 326 1.01 13.66 15.03
CA PRO A 326 1.89 12.85 15.89
C PRO A 326 2.57 13.68 16.99
N LYS A 327 2.57 15.02 16.88
CA LYS A 327 3.07 15.91 17.94
C LYS A 327 2.06 16.14 19.06
N LYS A 328 0.77 15.86 18.82
CA LYS A 328 -0.33 16.12 19.76
C LYS A 328 -0.95 14.84 20.30
N TYR A 329 -0.99 13.78 19.50
CA TYR A 329 -1.56 12.51 19.91
C TYR A 329 -0.51 11.67 20.67
N PRO A 330 -0.81 11.19 21.89
CA PRO A 330 0.21 10.62 22.77
C PRO A 330 0.63 9.20 22.41
N HIS A 331 -0.15 8.49 21.60
CA HIS A 331 0.12 7.10 21.25
C HIS A 331 0.71 6.98 19.85
N HIS A 332 1.70 6.11 19.71
CA HIS A 332 2.26 5.75 18.42
C HIS A 332 1.28 4.84 17.67
N LEU A 333 0.86 5.25 16.47
CA LEU A 333 -0.02 4.47 15.60
C LEU A 333 0.77 3.80 14.47
N THR A 334 1.53 4.57 13.70
CA THR A 334 2.45 4.12 12.63
C THR A 334 3.25 5.32 12.11
N GLU A 335 4.33 5.06 11.38
CA GLU A 335 5.06 6.05 10.56
C GLU A 335 4.85 5.81 9.06
N ASP A 336 4.18 4.72 8.68
CA ASP A 336 4.03 4.24 7.30
C ASP A 336 2.66 4.61 6.69
N TRP A 337 2.19 5.83 6.98
CA TRP A 337 0.99 6.39 6.38
C TRP A 337 1.15 6.61 4.87
N SER A 338 0.03 6.66 4.14
CA SER A 338 0.01 7.38 2.87
C SER A 338 0.29 8.87 3.11
N TYR A 339 0.98 9.52 2.18
CA TYR A 339 1.37 10.93 2.26
C TYR A 339 0.21 11.89 1.98
N GLY A 340 -0.97 11.36 1.71
CA GLY A 340 -2.23 12.11 1.74
C GLY A 340 -2.63 12.75 0.42
N THR A 341 -2.01 12.38 -0.70
CA THR A 341 -2.36 12.90 -2.03
C THR A 341 -3.84 12.68 -2.35
N ARG A 342 -4.35 11.44 -2.20
CA ARG A 342 -5.76 11.11 -2.45
C ARG A 342 -6.71 11.82 -1.49
N SER A 343 -6.40 11.81 -0.19
CA SER A 343 -7.24 12.52 0.80
C SER A 343 -7.30 14.00 0.51
N GLN A 344 -6.17 14.64 0.20
CA GLN A 344 -6.14 16.07 -0.11
C GLN A 344 -6.97 16.37 -1.36
N ARG A 345 -6.86 15.55 -2.41
CA ARG A 345 -7.67 15.70 -3.62
C ARG A 345 -9.18 15.59 -3.33
N VAL A 346 -9.61 14.62 -2.52
CA VAL A 346 -11.02 14.50 -2.12
C VAL A 346 -11.47 15.72 -1.30
N ASN A 347 -10.64 16.19 -0.35
CA ASN A 347 -10.92 17.44 0.39
C ASN A 347 -11.09 18.64 -0.56
N ASP A 348 -10.23 18.76 -1.57
CA ASP A 348 -10.29 19.86 -2.54
C ASP A 348 -11.54 19.79 -3.41
N LEU A 349 -11.94 18.59 -3.86
CA LEU A 349 -13.17 18.37 -4.62
C LEU A 349 -14.41 18.75 -3.80
N ILE A 350 -14.48 18.31 -2.54
CA ILE A 350 -15.58 18.67 -1.63
C ILE A 350 -15.61 20.18 -1.42
N ARG A 351 -14.48 20.78 -1.03
CA ARG A 351 -14.39 22.23 -0.79
C ARG A 351 -14.77 23.05 -2.03
N SER A 352 -14.36 22.61 -3.21
CA SER A 352 -14.73 23.26 -4.46
C SER A 352 -16.23 23.18 -4.75
N LYS A 353 -16.89 22.07 -4.41
CA LYS A 353 -18.32 21.85 -4.65
C LYS A 353 -19.22 22.60 -3.66
N ILE A 354 -18.80 22.70 -2.40
CA ILE A 354 -19.59 23.37 -1.35
C ILE A 354 -19.34 24.88 -1.27
N LYS A 355 -18.34 25.38 -1.99
CA LYS A 355 -18.01 26.80 -2.04
C LYS A 355 -19.24 27.63 -2.42
N ASP A 356 -19.39 28.79 -1.79
CA ASP A 356 -20.46 29.75 -2.06
C ASP A 356 -21.89 29.16 -1.93
N GLY A 357 -22.05 28.15 -1.06
CA GLY A 357 -23.34 27.51 -0.76
C GLY A 357 -23.72 26.38 -1.71
N GLY A 358 -22.79 25.92 -2.54
CA GLY A 358 -22.99 24.75 -3.41
C GLY A 358 -23.32 23.47 -2.62
N LYS A 359 -23.92 22.50 -3.30
CA LYS A 359 -24.37 21.23 -2.72
C LYS A 359 -23.85 20.06 -3.55
N ILE A 360 -23.58 18.95 -2.88
CA ILE A 360 -23.06 17.70 -3.44
C ILE A 360 -24.23 16.74 -3.66
N SER A 361 -24.37 16.25 -4.89
CA SER A 361 -25.33 15.22 -5.26
C SER A 361 -24.73 13.81 -5.22
N MET A 362 -25.57 12.79 -5.38
CA MET A 362 -25.12 11.40 -5.59
C MET A 362 -24.19 11.28 -6.81
N ASP A 363 -24.52 11.96 -7.91
CA ASP A 363 -23.72 11.91 -9.14
C ASP A 363 -22.37 12.62 -8.96
N ASP A 364 -22.30 13.65 -8.12
CA ASP A 364 -21.02 14.27 -7.74
C ASP A 364 -20.14 13.29 -6.94
N MET A 365 -20.72 12.57 -5.98
CA MET A 365 -19.99 11.56 -5.19
C MET A 365 -19.40 10.46 -6.08
N GLU A 366 -20.17 9.98 -7.07
CA GLU A 366 -19.68 9.03 -8.07
C GLU A 366 -18.58 9.63 -8.94
N SER A 367 -18.79 10.84 -9.46
CA SER A 367 -17.81 11.51 -10.30
C SER A 367 -16.48 11.74 -9.56
N MET A 368 -16.54 12.04 -8.27
CA MET A 368 -15.36 12.20 -7.41
C MET A 368 -14.60 10.88 -7.24
N GLN A 369 -15.28 9.72 -7.14
CA GLN A 369 -14.62 8.40 -7.14
C GLN A 369 -13.84 8.13 -8.44
N LEU A 370 -14.17 8.84 -9.52
CA LEU A 370 -13.56 8.72 -10.85
C LEU A 370 -12.56 9.83 -11.17
N ASP A 371 -12.17 10.67 -10.20
CA ASP A 371 -11.19 11.72 -10.43
C ASP A 371 -9.82 11.13 -10.79
N ASN A 372 -9.39 11.36 -12.03
CA ASN A 372 -8.17 10.83 -12.64
C ASN A 372 -6.98 11.79 -12.55
N SER A 373 -7.05 12.83 -11.71
CA SER A 373 -6.03 13.88 -11.66
C SER A 373 -4.69 13.34 -11.13
N SER A 374 -3.58 13.70 -11.80
CA SER A 374 -2.22 13.36 -11.37
C SER A 374 -1.55 14.55 -10.69
N GLU A 375 -1.41 14.50 -9.37
CA GLU A 375 -0.76 15.58 -8.60
C GLU A 375 0.74 15.69 -8.91
N ILE A 376 1.42 14.57 -9.15
CA ILE A 376 2.83 14.58 -9.57
C ILE A 376 3.01 15.19 -10.97
N ALA A 377 2.02 15.03 -11.87
CA ALA A 377 2.08 15.66 -13.19
C ALA A 377 1.99 17.18 -13.10
N LYS A 378 1.09 17.71 -12.27
CA LYS A 378 0.97 19.17 -12.02
C LYS A 378 2.30 19.77 -11.54
N LEU A 379 3.04 19.02 -10.73
CA LEU A 379 4.34 19.45 -10.23
C LEU A 379 5.45 19.32 -11.29
N LEU A 380 5.52 18.19 -11.99
CA LEU A 380 6.67 17.83 -12.82
C LEU A 380 6.61 18.39 -14.24
N VAL A 381 5.43 18.46 -14.85
CA VAL A 381 5.26 18.91 -16.25
C VAL A 381 5.82 20.33 -16.49
N PRO A 382 5.65 21.32 -15.60
CA PRO A 382 6.28 22.63 -15.76
C PRO A 382 7.81 22.59 -15.84
N HIS A 383 8.47 21.62 -15.21
CA HIS A 383 9.92 21.42 -15.35
C HIS A 383 10.24 20.74 -16.68
N LEU A 384 9.46 19.74 -17.09
CA LEU A 384 9.65 19.04 -18.36
C LEU A 384 9.53 19.98 -19.55
N LEU A 385 8.55 20.90 -19.56
CA LEU A 385 8.33 21.84 -20.66
C LEU A 385 9.43 22.92 -20.80
N LYS A 386 10.22 23.17 -19.74
CA LYS A 386 11.35 24.12 -19.78
C LYS A 386 12.62 23.53 -20.41
N ILE A 387 12.69 22.21 -20.54
CA ILE A 387 13.85 21.54 -21.12
C ILE A 387 13.87 21.77 -22.64
N ASP A 388 15.00 22.30 -23.15
CA ASP A 388 15.24 22.41 -24.59
C ASP A 388 15.50 21.02 -25.20
N VAL A 389 14.53 20.54 -25.97
CA VAL A 389 14.59 19.24 -26.65
C VAL A 389 14.82 19.46 -28.14
N ARG A 390 16.02 19.13 -28.61
CA ARG A 390 16.45 19.33 -30.01
C ARG A 390 16.02 18.21 -30.95
N ASP A 391 15.83 17.00 -30.44
CA ASP A 391 15.38 15.87 -31.26
C ASP A 391 13.89 16.04 -31.58
N PRO A 392 13.50 16.09 -32.87
CA PRO A 392 12.12 16.38 -33.27
C PRO A 392 11.13 15.32 -32.78
N TYR A 393 11.52 14.05 -32.67
CA TYR A 393 10.63 12.99 -32.20
C TYR A 393 10.38 13.05 -30.69
N ILE A 394 11.38 13.49 -29.93
CA ILE A 394 11.23 13.71 -28.49
C ILE A 394 10.46 15.01 -28.24
N ARG A 395 10.70 16.06 -29.04
CA ARG A 395 9.98 17.34 -28.96
C ARG A 395 8.50 17.18 -29.27
N GLU A 396 8.14 16.41 -30.30
CA GLU A 396 6.75 16.04 -30.61
C GLU A 396 6.06 15.40 -29.39
N ALA A 397 6.74 14.49 -28.68
CA ALA A 397 6.17 13.89 -27.48
C ALA A 397 6.08 14.85 -26.29
N GLN A 398 7.09 15.70 -26.10
CA GLN A 398 7.05 16.77 -25.11
C GLN A 398 5.86 17.73 -25.34
N GLN A 399 5.53 18.04 -26.60
CA GLN A 399 4.41 18.90 -26.96
C GLN A 399 3.04 18.33 -26.56
N LEU A 400 2.89 17.01 -26.41
CA LEU A 400 1.66 16.44 -25.84
C LEU A 400 1.34 17.01 -24.44
N LEU A 401 2.38 17.35 -23.67
CA LEU A 401 2.22 17.87 -22.32
C LEU A 401 1.79 19.35 -22.30
N GLU A 402 1.85 20.06 -23.43
CA GLU A 402 1.41 21.44 -23.54
C GLU A 402 -0.13 21.50 -23.50
N GLY A 403 -0.68 22.19 -22.50
CA GLY A 403 -2.14 22.33 -22.35
C GLY A 403 -2.87 21.08 -21.83
N TRP A 404 -2.16 20.00 -21.50
CA TRP A 404 -2.75 18.85 -20.82
C TRP A 404 -3.25 19.25 -19.42
N ASP A 405 -4.45 18.79 -19.08
CA ASP A 405 -5.13 19.07 -17.81
C ASP A 405 -4.69 18.14 -16.65
N TYR A 406 -3.69 17.29 -16.91
CA TYR A 406 -3.13 16.33 -15.97
C TYR A 406 -4.08 15.18 -15.59
N THR A 407 -5.13 14.94 -16.37
CA THR A 407 -6.04 13.81 -16.16
C THR A 407 -5.57 12.56 -16.90
N GLN A 408 -5.72 11.41 -16.24
CA GLN A 408 -5.25 10.10 -16.72
C GLN A 408 -6.38 9.27 -17.31
N ASP A 409 -7.10 9.82 -18.27
CA ASP A 409 -8.13 9.08 -19.00
C ASP A 409 -7.54 7.98 -19.88
N ALA A 410 -8.28 6.89 -20.07
CA ALA A 410 -7.82 5.71 -20.80
C ALA A 410 -7.40 6.02 -22.25
N ASP A 411 -8.01 7.01 -22.90
CA ASP A 411 -7.70 7.45 -24.26
C ASP A 411 -6.63 8.55 -24.33
N SER A 412 -6.07 8.98 -23.19
CA SER A 412 -5.13 10.10 -23.12
C SER A 412 -3.70 9.72 -23.55
N ALA A 413 -3.28 10.24 -24.71
CA ALA A 413 -1.88 10.22 -25.17
C ALA A 413 -0.91 10.96 -24.22
N PRO A 414 -1.18 12.19 -23.74
CA PRO A 414 -0.28 12.85 -22.80
C PRO A 414 -0.14 12.10 -21.47
N ALA A 415 -1.20 11.47 -20.97
CA ALA A 415 -1.09 10.63 -19.77
C ALA A 415 -0.19 9.42 -19.99
N ALA A 416 -0.28 8.77 -21.17
CA ALA A 416 0.62 7.67 -21.53
C ALA A 416 2.08 8.14 -21.54
N TYR A 417 2.35 9.27 -22.20
CA TYR A 417 3.69 9.83 -22.27
C TYR A 417 4.22 10.23 -20.89
N PHE A 418 3.45 10.99 -20.12
CA PHE A 418 3.83 11.43 -18.78
C PHE A 418 4.17 10.24 -17.87
N ASN A 419 3.34 9.19 -17.84
CA ASN A 419 3.62 8.03 -16.98
C ASN A 419 4.87 7.26 -17.44
N GLY A 420 5.16 7.25 -18.74
CA GLY A 420 6.44 6.76 -19.26
C GLY A 420 7.62 7.59 -18.78
N VAL A 421 7.50 8.92 -18.78
CA VAL A 421 8.53 9.83 -18.24
C VAL A 421 8.70 9.62 -16.74
N TRP A 422 7.61 9.55 -15.98
CA TRP A 422 7.62 9.33 -14.54
C TRP A 422 8.34 8.04 -14.16
N ARG A 423 8.01 6.93 -14.83
CA ARG A 423 8.70 5.65 -14.68
C ARG A 423 10.19 5.78 -14.95
N ASN A 424 10.58 6.32 -16.10
CA ASN A 424 11.99 6.38 -16.48
C ASN A 424 12.79 7.33 -15.58
N LEU A 425 12.19 8.44 -15.14
CA LEU A 425 12.77 9.34 -14.15
C LEU A 425 13.13 8.59 -12.86
N LEU A 426 12.19 7.82 -12.32
CA LEU A 426 12.40 7.05 -11.10
C LEU A 426 13.46 5.96 -11.26
N LEU A 427 13.46 5.24 -12.39
CA LEU A 427 14.46 4.20 -12.66
C LEU A 427 15.88 4.79 -12.80
N LEU A 428 16.03 5.90 -13.52
CA LEU A 428 17.29 6.59 -13.70
C LEU A 428 17.83 7.16 -12.39
N SER A 429 16.95 7.82 -11.62
CA SER A 429 17.37 8.49 -10.39
C SER A 429 17.60 7.52 -9.24
N PHE A 430 16.74 6.51 -9.07
CA PHE A 430 16.75 5.63 -7.89
C PHE A 430 16.88 4.16 -8.24
N GLY A 431 16.03 3.64 -9.15
CA GLY A 431 15.89 2.20 -9.39
C GLY A 431 17.22 1.50 -9.66
N ASN A 432 18.04 2.08 -10.54
CA ASN A 432 19.37 1.55 -10.88
C ASN A 432 20.41 1.61 -9.76
N LYS A 433 20.09 2.32 -8.67
CA LYS A 433 20.95 2.53 -7.49
C LYS A 433 20.44 1.77 -6.27
N LEU A 434 19.24 1.18 -6.34
CA LEU A 434 18.67 0.38 -5.26
C LEU A 434 19.33 -1.01 -5.19
N PRO A 435 19.43 -1.59 -3.98
CA PRO A 435 19.94 -2.95 -3.79
C PRO A 435 19.04 -3.97 -4.51
N LYS A 436 19.61 -5.12 -4.87
CA LYS A 436 18.91 -6.16 -5.64
C LYS A 436 17.64 -6.68 -4.94
N GLU A 437 17.60 -6.61 -3.62
CA GLU A 437 16.45 -7.00 -2.78
C GLU A 437 15.24 -6.08 -2.97
N LEU A 438 15.40 -4.91 -3.60
CA LEU A 438 14.32 -3.96 -3.91
C LEU A 438 13.97 -3.90 -5.40
N ARG A 439 14.86 -4.38 -6.27
CA ARG A 439 14.71 -4.34 -7.73
C ARG A 439 13.89 -5.52 -8.27
N VAL A 440 13.37 -5.36 -9.49
CA VAL A 440 12.53 -6.37 -10.15
C VAL A 440 13.32 -7.65 -10.39
N ARG A 441 12.68 -8.80 -10.16
CA ARG A 441 13.29 -10.12 -10.33
C ARG A 441 13.85 -10.28 -11.73
N GLY A 442 15.13 -10.63 -11.82
CA GLY A 442 15.84 -10.84 -13.09
C GLY A 442 16.35 -9.57 -13.76
N GLU A 443 16.04 -8.38 -13.23
CA GLU A 443 16.67 -7.14 -13.65
C GLU A 443 18.11 -7.11 -13.14
N CYS A 444 19.08 -7.30 -14.03
CA CYS A 444 20.49 -7.43 -13.66
C CYS A 444 21.27 -6.17 -13.98
N LEU A 445 21.99 -5.66 -12.98
CA LEU A 445 22.90 -4.52 -13.11
C LEU A 445 24.33 -4.95 -12.82
N ARG A 446 25.29 -4.23 -13.40
CA ARG A 446 26.70 -4.31 -12.98
C ARG A 446 26.92 -3.27 -11.90
N VAL A 447 27.16 -3.72 -10.68
CA VAL A 447 27.34 -2.88 -9.49
C VAL A 447 28.69 -3.18 -8.83
N ARG A 448 29.17 -2.29 -7.98
CA ARG A 448 30.34 -2.57 -7.13
C ARG A 448 29.97 -3.63 -6.08
N PRO A 449 30.87 -4.57 -5.71
CA PRO A 449 30.62 -5.50 -4.61
C PRO A 449 30.42 -4.73 -3.29
N ALA A 450 29.44 -5.15 -2.48
CA ALA A 450 29.12 -4.48 -1.20
C ALA A 450 30.22 -4.67 -0.12
N ASP A 451 31.00 -5.76 -0.22
CA ASP A 451 31.98 -6.18 0.79
C ASP A 451 33.42 -5.77 0.42
N ASP A 452 33.61 -4.87 -0.55
CA ASP A 452 34.93 -4.51 -1.06
C ASP A 452 35.58 -3.42 -0.19
N SER A 453 36.52 -3.82 0.68
CA SER A 453 37.41 -2.91 1.42
C SER A 453 38.78 -2.72 0.72
N GLY A 454 38.94 -3.22 -0.51
CA GLY A 454 40.16 -3.11 -1.30
C GLY A 454 40.29 -1.78 -2.06
N PRO A 455 41.44 -1.53 -2.74
CA PRO A 455 41.63 -0.36 -3.60
C PRO A 455 40.51 -0.26 -4.65
N LEU A 456 40.03 0.97 -4.88
CA LEU A 456 38.85 1.28 -5.72
C LEU A 456 38.98 0.92 -7.21
N GLU A 457 40.15 0.46 -7.64
CA GLU A 457 40.52 0.19 -9.04
C GLU A 457 41.29 -1.14 -9.11
N ASP A 458 40.99 -1.96 -10.12
CA ASP A 458 41.91 -3.02 -10.55
C ASP A 458 43.19 -2.37 -11.14
N LEU A 459 44.29 -3.13 -11.24
CA LEU A 459 45.59 -2.64 -11.75
C LEU A 459 45.53 -2.08 -13.20
N ASP A 460 44.40 -2.21 -13.89
CA ASP A 460 44.11 -1.69 -15.22
C ASP A 460 43.22 -0.42 -15.24
N GLY A 461 42.87 0.12 -14.07
CA GLY A 461 42.04 1.32 -13.94
C GLY A 461 40.53 1.07 -14.13
N THR A 462 40.08 -0.19 -14.17
CA THR A 462 38.65 -0.52 -14.24
C THR A 462 38.08 -0.80 -12.86
N ALA A 463 36.87 -0.28 -12.59
CA ALA A 463 36.17 -0.56 -11.34
C ALA A 463 35.69 -2.02 -11.33
N ARG A 464 36.10 -2.79 -10.31
CA ARG A 464 35.63 -4.16 -10.10
C ARG A 464 34.11 -4.15 -9.95
N THR A 465 33.40 -4.81 -10.87
CA THR A 465 31.92 -4.88 -10.86
C THR A 465 31.43 -6.31 -10.88
N ILE A 466 30.41 -6.60 -10.07
CA ILE A 466 29.67 -7.85 -10.06
C ILE A 466 28.30 -7.68 -10.72
N ARG A 467 27.78 -8.76 -11.31
CA ARG A 467 26.42 -8.79 -11.84
C ARG A 467 25.46 -9.16 -10.71
N GLU A 468 24.54 -8.26 -10.39
CA GLU A 468 23.50 -8.49 -9.40
C GLU A 468 22.11 -8.35 -10.01
N CYS A 469 21.29 -9.38 -9.82
CA CYS A 469 19.92 -9.44 -10.34
C CYS A 469 18.90 -9.21 -9.24
N GLY A 470 17.88 -8.41 -9.54
CA GLY A 470 16.81 -8.10 -8.61
C GLY A 470 16.05 -9.35 -8.13
N GLN A 471 15.30 -9.21 -7.04
CA GLN A 471 14.66 -10.34 -6.35
C GLN A 471 13.14 -10.17 -6.12
N ARG A 472 12.61 -8.95 -6.17
CA ARG A 472 11.18 -8.66 -5.91
C ARG A 472 10.29 -8.96 -7.11
N SER A 473 9.02 -9.26 -6.87
CA SER A 473 8.05 -9.31 -7.97
C SER A 473 7.89 -7.92 -8.59
N THR A 474 7.33 -7.87 -9.79
CA THR A 474 7.03 -6.61 -10.49
C THR A 474 6.13 -5.69 -9.66
N ASP A 475 5.28 -6.25 -8.81
CA ASP A 475 4.22 -5.51 -8.15
C ASP A 475 4.71 -4.88 -6.83
N THR A 476 5.78 -5.40 -6.23
CA THR A 476 6.35 -4.93 -4.94
C THR A 476 7.75 -4.33 -5.05
N ALA A 477 8.31 -4.29 -6.26
CA ALA A 477 9.59 -3.65 -6.53
C ALA A 477 9.54 -2.14 -6.30
N GLN A 478 10.70 -1.55 -6.02
CA GLN A 478 10.88 -0.11 -5.81
C GLN A 478 11.83 0.45 -6.88
N PRO A 479 11.71 1.74 -7.24
CA PRO A 479 10.68 2.70 -6.83
C PRO A 479 9.31 2.38 -7.46
N ASP A 480 8.26 2.28 -6.65
CA ASP A 480 6.93 1.92 -7.13
C ASP A 480 6.13 3.09 -7.75
N GLY A 481 6.63 4.31 -7.56
CA GLY A 481 6.11 5.55 -8.12
C GLY A 481 4.89 6.15 -7.44
N GLY A 482 4.60 5.76 -6.20
CA GLY A 482 3.47 6.31 -5.44
C GLY A 482 3.73 7.63 -4.74
N ASP A 483 2.79 8.05 -3.89
CA ASP A 483 2.79 9.33 -3.17
C ASP A 483 4.07 9.58 -2.33
N ARG A 484 4.69 8.53 -1.78
CA ARG A 484 6.03 8.60 -1.18
C ARG A 484 7.06 9.12 -2.18
N TRP A 485 7.07 8.59 -3.40
CA TRP A 485 7.98 9.02 -4.45
C TRP A 485 7.62 10.40 -5.00
N PHE A 486 6.35 10.82 -4.91
CA PHE A 486 5.98 12.21 -5.22
C PHE A 486 6.70 13.17 -4.27
N GLU A 487 6.70 12.87 -2.97
CA GLU A 487 7.39 13.70 -1.97
C GLU A 487 8.92 13.66 -2.10
N VAL A 488 9.49 12.49 -2.39
CA VAL A 488 10.94 12.37 -2.64
C VAL A 488 11.35 13.23 -3.85
N VAL A 489 10.63 13.11 -4.97
CA VAL A 489 10.95 13.88 -6.18
C VAL A 489 10.66 15.36 -5.98
N ARG A 490 9.56 15.73 -5.31
CA ARG A 490 9.22 17.13 -5.01
C ARG A 490 10.36 17.85 -4.32
N ARG A 491 10.96 17.24 -3.30
CA ARG A 491 12.13 17.80 -2.60
C ARG A 491 13.36 17.85 -3.51
N LEU A 492 13.65 16.78 -4.24
CA LEU A 492 14.83 16.73 -5.10
C LEU A 492 14.76 17.68 -6.31
N LEU A 493 13.57 18.08 -6.76
CA LEU A 493 13.42 19.10 -7.80
C LEU A 493 13.99 20.46 -7.37
N GLU A 494 14.05 20.74 -6.06
CA GLU A 494 14.65 21.95 -5.47
C GLU A 494 16.18 21.87 -5.37
N GLU A 495 16.76 20.67 -5.55
CA GLU A 495 18.20 20.40 -5.49
C GLU A 495 18.74 19.94 -6.87
N PRO A 496 18.95 20.85 -7.83
CA PRO A 496 19.26 20.48 -9.21
C PRO A 496 20.59 19.69 -9.36
N ASP A 497 21.51 19.84 -8.42
CA ASP A 497 22.84 19.21 -8.43
C ASP A 497 22.94 17.97 -7.53
N SER A 498 21.82 17.49 -6.98
CA SER A 498 21.78 16.29 -6.11
C SER A 498 22.44 15.07 -6.78
N GLU A 499 23.13 14.23 -6.00
CA GLU A 499 23.75 12.99 -6.49
C GLU A 499 22.74 11.97 -7.03
N TRP A 500 21.48 12.12 -6.64
CA TRP A 500 20.38 11.35 -7.21
C TRP A 500 20.14 11.69 -8.68
N TRP A 501 20.52 12.88 -9.15
CA TRP A 501 20.44 13.31 -10.55
C TRP A 501 21.67 12.94 -11.37
N GLN A 502 21.99 11.65 -11.38
CA GLN A 502 23.12 11.13 -12.13
C GLN A 502 22.77 9.79 -12.76
N ALA A 503 23.09 9.63 -14.04
CA ALA A 503 22.97 8.38 -14.78
C ALA A 503 24.21 8.16 -15.65
N PRO A 504 24.76 6.93 -15.69
CA PRO A 504 25.92 6.64 -16.51
C PRO A 504 25.61 6.74 -18.01
N ARG A 505 26.67 6.84 -18.81
CA ARG A 505 26.57 6.71 -20.26
C ARG A 505 25.97 5.35 -20.61
N LYS A 506 25.00 5.33 -21.52
CA LYS A 506 24.37 4.09 -22.00
C LYS A 506 24.98 3.62 -23.32
N ASP A 507 25.19 4.54 -24.25
CA ASP A 507 25.73 4.27 -25.59
C ASP A 507 26.30 5.56 -26.22
N LEU A 508 26.69 5.49 -27.50
CA LEU A 508 27.27 6.63 -28.24
C LEU A 508 26.31 7.82 -28.32
N ASP A 509 25.03 7.55 -28.55
CA ASP A 509 23.98 8.55 -28.76
C ASP A 509 23.32 9.00 -27.46
N THR A 510 23.75 8.41 -26.34
CA THR A 510 23.13 8.63 -25.05
C THR A 510 24.19 8.77 -23.95
N PRO A 511 24.78 9.99 -23.83
CA PRO A 511 25.87 10.28 -22.91
C PRO A 511 25.44 10.16 -21.43
N ALA A 512 26.43 10.22 -20.54
CA ALA A 512 26.17 10.33 -19.11
C ALA A 512 25.38 11.62 -18.84
N ALA A 513 24.41 11.55 -17.93
CA ALA A 513 23.61 12.68 -17.51
C ALA A 513 23.99 13.07 -16.08
N LYS A 514 24.23 14.37 -15.86
CA LYS A 514 24.51 14.96 -14.55
C LYS A 514 23.61 16.18 -14.34
N GLY A 515 23.01 16.26 -13.16
CA GLY A 515 22.07 17.30 -12.79
C GLY A 515 20.66 17.02 -13.29
N ARG A 516 19.68 17.65 -12.61
CA ARG A 516 18.25 17.42 -12.79
C ARG A 516 17.81 17.52 -14.24
N ASP A 517 18.14 18.61 -14.91
CA ASP A 517 17.62 18.92 -16.24
C ASP A 517 18.09 17.91 -17.30
N GLN A 518 19.34 17.41 -17.19
CA GLN A 518 19.84 16.34 -18.07
C GLN A 518 19.15 15.01 -17.80
N ILE A 519 18.83 14.69 -16.54
CA ILE A 519 18.07 13.49 -16.19
C ILE A 519 16.64 13.59 -16.67
N LEU A 520 15.98 14.74 -16.54
CA LEU A 520 14.65 14.98 -17.08
C LEU A 520 14.61 14.83 -18.61
N ALA A 521 15.57 15.44 -19.32
CA ALA A 521 15.72 15.27 -20.77
C ALA A 521 15.91 13.79 -21.15
N ARG A 522 16.73 13.07 -20.38
CA ARG A 522 16.98 11.65 -20.59
C ARG A 522 15.74 10.79 -20.34
N ALA A 523 14.98 11.07 -19.28
CA ALA A 523 13.74 10.37 -18.97
C ALA A 523 12.70 10.56 -20.08
N MET A 524 12.58 11.76 -20.67
CA MET A 524 11.74 12.02 -21.84
C MET A 524 12.16 11.20 -23.06
N LYS A 525 13.46 11.15 -23.36
CA LYS A 525 14.00 10.33 -24.45
C LYS A 525 13.69 8.85 -24.25
N ASP A 526 13.99 8.31 -23.07
CA ASP A 526 13.80 6.90 -22.75
C ASP A 526 12.29 6.54 -22.78
N ALA A 527 11.41 7.42 -22.28
CA ALA A 527 9.96 7.25 -22.37
C ALA A 527 9.44 7.22 -23.81
N ARG A 528 9.89 8.14 -24.68
CA ARG A 528 9.49 8.13 -26.10
C ARG A 528 9.86 6.83 -26.79
N TRP A 529 11.07 6.32 -26.53
CA TRP A 529 11.54 5.05 -27.11
C TRP A 529 10.73 3.86 -26.59
N GLU A 530 10.48 3.83 -25.29
CA GLU A 530 9.69 2.78 -24.65
C GLU A 530 8.26 2.74 -25.22
N LEU A 531 7.59 3.88 -25.32
CA LEU A 531 6.23 3.97 -25.85
C LEU A 531 6.17 3.69 -27.34
N THR A 532 7.20 4.04 -28.10
CA THR A 532 7.31 3.64 -29.51
C THR A 532 7.31 2.12 -29.67
N THR A 533 7.98 1.42 -28.75
CA THR A 533 8.04 -0.05 -28.73
C THR A 533 6.70 -0.67 -28.32
N LYS A 534 5.97 -0.05 -27.38
CA LYS A 534 4.73 -0.60 -26.82
C LYS A 534 3.46 -0.23 -27.58
N LEU A 535 3.37 1.00 -28.07
CA LEU A 535 2.15 1.58 -28.64
C LEU A 535 2.26 1.87 -30.14
N GLY A 536 3.47 2.05 -30.65
CA GLY A 536 3.76 2.35 -32.06
C GLY A 536 4.48 3.69 -32.23
N LYS A 537 5.04 3.92 -33.43
CA LYS A 537 5.78 5.15 -33.75
C LYS A 537 4.89 6.40 -33.79
N ASP A 538 3.67 6.24 -34.32
CA ASP A 538 2.67 7.31 -34.44
C ASP A 538 2.10 7.66 -33.07
N ILE A 539 2.37 8.89 -32.64
CA ILE A 539 1.99 9.40 -31.33
C ILE A 539 0.48 9.60 -31.19
N ASN A 540 -0.24 9.80 -32.30
CA ASN A 540 -1.69 9.96 -32.30
C ASN A 540 -2.41 8.65 -31.95
N SER A 541 -1.73 7.51 -32.05
CA SER A 541 -2.25 6.20 -31.66
C SER A 541 -2.05 5.89 -30.17
N TRP A 542 -1.32 6.73 -29.44
CA TRP A 542 -0.99 6.48 -28.04
C TRP A 542 -2.20 6.71 -27.15
N SER A 543 -2.39 5.81 -26.21
CA SER A 543 -3.40 5.96 -25.18
C SER A 543 -2.95 5.30 -23.89
N TRP A 544 -3.34 5.89 -22.76
CA TRP A 544 -2.95 5.40 -21.44
C TRP A 544 -3.48 3.98 -21.19
N GLY A 545 -4.74 3.73 -21.50
CA GLY A 545 -5.44 2.47 -21.31
C GLY A 545 -4.86 1.30 -22.12
N ARG A 546 -4.15 1.55 -23.23
CA ARG A 546 -3.41 0.50 -23.95
C ARG A 546 -2.20 -0.03 -23.18
N LEU A 547 -1.60 0.81 -22.31
CA LEU A 547 -0.56 0.41 -21.37
C LEU A 547 -1.17 -0.09 -20.05
N HIS A 548 -2.20 0.61 -19.59
CA HIS A 548 -2.81 0.48 -18.29
C HIS A 548 -4.00 -0.46 -18.33
N ARG A 549 -3.68 -1.76 -18.36
CA ARG A 549 -4.66 -2.82 -18.59
C ARG A 549 -4.89 -3.66 -17.35
N LEU A 550 -6.17 -3.93 -17.08
CA LEU A 550 -6.62 -4.86 -16.07
C LEU A 550 -6.81 -6.25 -16.68
N MET A 551 -6.11 -7.23 -16.11
CA MET A 551 -6.37 -8.65 -16.34
C MET A 551 -6.92 -9.27 -15.05
N LEU A 552 -8.14 -9.76 -15.11
CA LEU A 552 -8.74 -10.48 -13.99
C LEU A 552 -8.32 -11.95 -14.05
N ARG A 553 -7.61 -12.41 -13.01
CA ARG A 553 -7.05 -13.76 -12.95
C ARG A 553 -7.69 -14.59 -11.85
N ASN A 554 -8.06 -15.82 -12.21
CA ASN A 554 -8.51 -16.80 -11.22
C ASN A 554 -7.32 -17.24 -10.36
N GLN A 555 -7.44 -17.10 -9.04
CA GLN A 555 -6.31 -17.27 -8.12
C GLN A 555 -5.82 -18.72 -7.95
N THR A 556 -6.52 -19.70 -8.54
CA THR A 556 -6.13 -21.11 -8.50
C THR A 556 -5.46 -21.53 -9.81
N LEU A 557 -6.24 -22.11 -10.72
CA LEU A 557 -5.76 -22.60 -12.02
C LEU A 557 -5.57 -21.46 -13.04
N GLY A 558 -6.07 -20.26 -12.76
CA GLY A 558 -5.86 -19.08 -13.62
C GLY A 558 -4.46 -18.47 -13.49
N THR A 559 -3.75 -18.73 -12.40
CA THR A 559 -2.37 -18.27 -12.16
C THR A 559 -1.33 -19.36 -12.37
N SER A 560 -1.67 -20.62 -12.05
CA SER A 560 -0.73 -21.75 -12.04
C SER A 560 -1.06 -22.87 -13.02
N GLY A 561 -2.28 -22.90 -13.56
CA GLY A 561 -2.75 -23.97 -14.44
C GLY A 561 -2.20 -23.87 -15.87
N PRO A 562 -2.44 -24.88 -16.71
CA PRO A 562 -2.06 -24.85 -18.12
C PRO A 562 -2.71 -23.67 -18.86
N GLY A 563 -2.04 -23.14 -19.90
CA GLY A 563 -2.51 -21.94 -20.60
C GLY A 563 -3.94 -22.01 -21.17
N ILE A 564 -4.42 -23.20 -21.56
CA ILE A 564 -5.82 -23.38 -21.97
C ILE A 564 -6.79 -23.14 -20.81
N VAL A 565 -6.47 -23.62 -19.61
CA VAL A 565 -7.29 -23.42 -18.40
C VAL A 565 -7.26 -21.96 -17.97
N GLN A 566 -6.09 -21.32 -18.03
CA GLN A 566 -5.98 -19.88 -17.78
C GLN A 566 -6.87 -19.08 -18.72
N ARG A 567 -6.91 -19.40 -20.02
CA ARG A 567 -7.80 -18.73 -20.99
C ARG A 567 -9.29 -18.96 -20.70
N LEU A 568 -9.66 -20.11 -20.16
CA LEU A 568 -11.06 -20.41 -19.81
C LEU A 568 -11.52 -19.66 -18.55
N LEU A 569 -10.64 -19.48 -17.57
CA LEU A 569 -10.97 -18.91 -16.26
C LEU A 569 -10.72 -17.40 -16.13
N ASN A 570 -9.72 -16.88 -16.83
CA ASN A 570 -9.34 -15.46 -16.75
C ASN A 570 -10.16 -14.61 -17.73
N ARG A 571 -10.27 -13.32 -17.45
CA ARG A 571 -11.00 -12.36 -18.31
C ARG A 571 -10.19 -11.08 -18.52
N GLY A 572 -10.49 -10.38 -19.61
CA GLY A 572 -9.83 -9.14 -20.03
C GLY A 572 -8.99 -9.29 -21.30
N PRO A 573 -8.16 -8.28 -21.63
CA PRO A 573 -7.90 -7.07 -20.84
C PRO A 573 -9.01 -6.03 -20.92
N TRP A 574 -9.15 -5.21 -19.87
CA TRP A 574 -9.87 -3.93 -19.90
C TRP A 574 -8.86 -2.78 -19.85
N GLU A 575 -9.08 -1.75 -20.66
CA GLU A 575 -8.30 -0.52 -20.68
C GLU A 575 -8.86 0.44 -19.63
N LEU A 576 -8.03 0.89 -18.68
CA LEU A 576 -8.48 1.68 -17.54
C LEU A 576 -7.95 3.11 -17.57
N SER A 577 -8.78 4.04 -17.10
CA SER A 577 -8.35 5.37 -16.64
C SER A 577 -7.79 5.29 -15.21
N GLY A 578 -7.24 6.40 -14.73
CA GLY A 578 -6.78 6.58 -13.35
C GLY A 578 -5.27 6.34 -13.20
N GLY A 579 -4.81 6.29 -11.97
CA GLY A 579 -3.40 6.05 -11.67
C GLY A 579 -3.18 5.70 -10.20
N LYS A 580 -1.91 5.46 -9.83
CA LYS A 580 -1.53 4.89 -8.54
C LYS A 580 -2.08 5.64 -7.31
N ASP A 581 -1.94 6.96 -7.30
CA ASP A 581 -2.36 7.83 -6.19
C ASP A 581 -3.35 8.92 -6.63
N ALA A 582 -4.10 8.66 -7.72
CA ALA A 582 -5.31 9.40 -8.04
C ALA A 582 -6.47 8.93 -7.15
N VAL A 583 -7.57 9.69 -7.06
CA VAL A 583 -8.76 9.23 -6.33
C VAL A 583 -9.31 7.96 -6.99
N ASN A 584 -9.41 7.96 -8.33
CA ASN A 584 -9.60 6.75 -9.11
C ASN A 584 -8.31 5.91 -9.14
N ALA A 585 -8.08 5.18 -8.05
CA ALA A 585 -6.80 4.54 -7.78
C ALA A 585 -6.62 3.19 -8.52
N THR A 586 -6.47 3.24 -9.83
CA THR A 586 -6.03 2.11 -10.65
C THR A 586 -4.50 2.02 -10.59
N GLY A 587 -4.01 1.24 -9.63
CA GLY A 587 -2.61 1.16 -9.27
C GLY A 587 -1.76 0.40 -10.25
N TRP A 588 -0.54 0.89 -10.47
CA TRP A 588 0.51 0.22 -11.23
C TRP A 588 1.85 0.41 -10.50
N ASN A 589 2.90 -0.30 -10.92
CA ASN A 589 4.22 -0.21 -10.30
C ASN A 589 5.24 0.35 -11.30
N ALA A 590 5.76 1.55 -11.00
CA ALA A 590 6.71 2.23 -11.86
C ALA A 590 8.04 1.47 -12.06
N ALA A 591 8.41 0.51 -11.21
CA ALA A 591 9.51 -0.42 -11.46
C ALA A 591 9.05 -1.64 -12.29
N GLY A 592 7.87 -2.19 -12.03
CA GLY A 592 7.37 -3.42 -12.65
C GLY A 592 6.76 -3.30 -14.06
N GLY A 593 6.09 -2.20 -14.37
CA GLY A 593 5.46 -1.93 -15.66
C GLY A 593 4.11 -1.24 -15.51
N TYR A 594 3.43 -0.94 -16.61
CA TYR A 594 2.15 -0.20 -16.60
C TYR A 594 0.91 -1.04 -16.26
N GLY A 595 1.08 -2.36 -16.11
CA GLY A 595 -0.02 -3.27 -15.78
C GLY A 595 -0.67 -2.91 -14.44
N VAL A 596 -1.99 -3.07 -14.39
CA VAL A 596 -2.77 -2.77 -13.18
C VAL A 596 -2.49 -3.84 -12.12
N THR A 597 -2.13 -3.41 -10.93
CA THR A 597 -1.72 -4.24 -9.77
C THR A 597 -2.71 -4.13 -8.61
N TRP A 598 -3.43 -3.03 -8.49
CA TRP A 598 -4.53 -2.86 -7.53
C TRP A 598 -5.61 -1.96 -8.13
N VAL A 599 -6.84 -2.07 -7.64
CA VAL A 599 -8.00 -1.31 -8.14
C VAL A 599 -9.03 -1.10 -7.04
N PRO A 600 -9.95 -0.12 -7.18
CA PRO A 600 -11.23 -0.11 -6.45
C PRO A 600 -11.95 -1.44 -6.61
N SER A 601 -11.84 -2.30 -5.60
CA SER A 601 -12.32 -3.69 -5.62
C SER A 601 -13.85 -3.78 -5.49
N MET A 602 -14.45 -2.71 -5.01
CA MET A 602 -15.86 -2.37 -5.11
C MET A 602 -16.00 -0.86 -5.03
N ARG A 603 -17.19 -0.32 -5.32
CA ARG A 603 -17.55 1.05 -4.96
C ARG A 603 -18.98 1.11 -4.45
N MET A 604 -19.24 2.05 -3.56
CA MET A 604 -20.59 2.45 -3.18
C MET A 604 -20.72 3.94 -2.96
N VAL A 605 -21.96 4.41 -3.14
CA VAL A 605 -22.47 5.68 -2.62
C VAL A 605 -23.83 5.38 -1.97
N VAL A 606 -23.95 5.71 -0.68
CA VAL A 606 -25.16 5.48 0.13
C VAL A 606 -25.87 6.80 0.36
N ASN A 607 -27.19 6.78 0.15
CA ASN A 607 -28.06 7.92 0.37
C ASN A 607 -28.88 7.72 1.65
N LEU A 608 -28.64 8.54 2.69
CA LEU A 608 -29.31 8.41 3.99
C LEU A 608 -30.72 9.05 4.01
N ASP A 609 -31.14 9.75 2.95
CA ASP A 609 -32.53 10.19 2.76
C ASP A 609 -33.41 9.02 2.30
N ASP A 610 -32.87 8.16 1.43
CA ASP A 610 -33.60 7.06 0.81
C ASP A 610 -32.61 5.98 0.34
N PHE A 611 -32.58 4.87 1.06
CA PHE A 611 -31.66 3.78 0.78
C PHE A 611 -31.86 3.16 -0.60
N ASP A 612 -33.08 3.18 -1.18
CA ASP A 612 -33.33 2.64 -2.52
C ASP A 612 -32.70 3.48 -3.64
N LYS A 613 -32.26 4.72 -3.33
CA LYS A 613 -31.48 5.57 -4.23
C LYS A 613 -29.97 5.33 -4.14
N SER A 614 -29.52 4.47 -3.22
CA SER A 614 -28.10 4.10 -3.08
C SER A 614 -27.62 3.36 -4.32
N ARG A 615 -26.30 3.35 -4.54
CA ARG A 615 -25.68 2.74 -5.70
C ARG A 615 -24.39 2.02 -5.31
N TRP A 616 -24.11 0.92 -5.97
CA TRP A 616 -22.96 0.06 -5.68
C TRP A 616 -22.48 -0.68 -6.93
N ILE A 617 -21.24 -1.17 -6.90
CA ILE A 617 -20.67 -2.00 -7.97
C ILE A 617 -19.61 -2.92 -7.37
N ASN A 618 -19.51 -4.12 -7.91
CA ASN A 618 -18.41 -5.04 -7.64
C ASN A 618 -17.44 -5.03 -8.83
N LEU A 619 -16.16 -5.30 -8.59
CA LEU A 619 -15.14 -5.39 -9.65
C LEU A 619 -15.48 -6.46 -10.71
N THR A 620 -16.07 -7.59 -10.29
CA THR A 620 -16.35 -8.75 -11.16
C THR A 620 -17.83 -8.90 -11.45
N GLY A 621 -18.45 -10.01 -11.05
CA GLY A 621 -19.89 -10.14 -10.82
C GLY A 621 -20.16 -10.83 -9.48
N ALA A 622 -21.42 -11.16 -9.24
CA ALA A 622 -21.86 -11.83 -8.00
C ALA A 622 -21.46 -13.32 -7.92
N SER A 623 -21.19 -13.98 -9.06
CA SER A 623 -20.90 -15.41 -9.12
C SER A 623 -19.41 -15.71 -9.22
N GLY A 624 -18.96 -16.75 -8.51
CA GLY A 624 -17.60 -17.31 -8.66
C GLY A 624 -17.49 -18.40 -9.74
N HIS A 625 -18.59 -18.77 -10.39
CA HIS A 625 -18.61 -19.82 -11.41
C HIS A 625 -18.24 -19.25 -12.78
N ALA A 626 -17.12 -19.70 -13.37
CA ALA A 626 -16.49 -19.08 -14.53
C ALA A 626 -17.37 -18.93 -15.80
N PHE A 627 -18.43 -19.74 -15.92
CA PHE A 627 -19.35 -19.73 -17.06
C PHE A 627 -20.76 -19.26 -16.68
N HIS A 628 -20.96 -18.80 -15.45
CA HIS A 628 -22.21 -18.16 -15.05
C HIS A 628 -22.29 -16.74 -15.66
N PRO A 629 -23.47 -16.26 -16.09
CA PRO A 629 -23.64 -14.91 -16.64
C PRO A 629 -23.07 -13.83 -15.71
N ASN A 630 -23.28 -13.98 -14.40
CA ASN A 630 -22.83 -13.03 -13.38
C ASN A 630 -21.37 -13.25 -12.90
N TYR A 631 -20.48 -13.79 -13.74
CA TYR A 631 -19.05 -13.96 -13.38
C TYR A 631 -18.26 -12.64 -13.52
N THR A 632 -18.55 -11.87 -14.57
CA THR A 632 -17.91 -10.56 -14.89
C THR A 632 -18.90 -9.59 -15.54
N ASP A 633 -20.19 -9.72 -15.28
CA ASP A 633 -21.26 -8.87 -15.81
C ASP A 633 -21.11 -7.41 -15.38
N GLN A 634 -20.58 -7.15 -14.17
CA GLN A 634 -20.38 -5.78 -13.67
C GLN A 634 -19.05 -5.16 -14.12
N THR A 635 -18.04 -5.94 -14.50
CA THR A 635 -16.67 -5.44 -14.78
C THR A 635 -16.62 -4.33 -15.82
N SER A 636 -17.40 -4.45 -16.91
CA SER A 636 -17.41 -3.42 -17.96
C SER A 636 -18.10 -2.12 -17.53
N LEU A 637 -19.06 -2.19 -16.59
CA LEU A 637 -19.68 -1.02 -15.98
C LEU A 637 -18.71 -0.38 -14.98
N TRP A 638 -18.11 -1.21 -14.12
CA TRP A 638 -17.06 -0.83 -13.18
C TRP A 638 -15.89 -0.11 -13.87
N ALA A 639 -15.39 -0.65 -14.99
CA ALA A 639 -14.27 -0.06 -15.75
C ALA A 639 -14.61 1.32 -16.33
N LYS A 640 -15.91 1.58 -16.59
CA LYS A 640 -16.44 2.87 -17.04
C LYS A 640 -16.90 3.76 -15.88
N GLY A 641 -16.70 3.32 -14.63
CA GLY A 641 -17.12 4.05 -13.44
C GLY A 641 -18.63 4.09 -13.21
N ARG A 642 -19.42 3.23 -13.85
CA ARG A 642 -20.87 3.19 -13.69
C ARG A 642 -21.26 2.29 -12.54
N LEU A 643 -22.05 2.81 -11.60
CA LEU A 643 -22.62 2.04 -10.50
C LEU A 643 -23.98 1.45 -10.87
N LEU A 644 -24.37 0.37 -10.18
CA LEU A 644 -25.69 -0.24 -10.27
C LEU A 644 -26.59 0.28 -9.14
N PRO A 645 -27.93 0.32 -9.35
CA PRO A 645 -28.87 0.58 -8.27
C PRO A 645 -28.68 -0.40 -7.11
N TRP A 646 -28.80 0.11 -5.89
CA TRP A 646 -28.78 -0.68 -4.67
C TRP A 646 -30.13 -0.54 -3.97
N VAL A 647 -31.07 -1.42 -4.34
CA VAL A 647 -32.38 -1.50 -3.69
C VAL A 647 -32.28 -2.19 -2.33
N PHE A 648 -33.08 -1.72 -1.37
CA PHE A 648 -33.04 -2.16 0.02
C PHE A 648 -34.43 -2.43 0.62
N SER A 649 -35.43 -1.62 0.29
CA SER A 649 -36.78 -1.83 0.80
C SER A 649 -37.36 -3.15 0.28
N LYS A 650 -38.23 -3.78 1.09
CA LYS A 650 -38.82 -5.08 0.73
C LYS A 650 -39.48 -5.05 -0.65
N ASP A 651 -40.23 -4.00 -0.95
CA ASP A 651 -40.96 -3.87 -2.21
C ASP A 651 -40.00 -3.63 -3.38
N ALA A 652 -38.95 -2.83 -3.19
CA ALA A 652 -37.93 -2.60 -4.21
C ALA A 652 -37.11 -3.87 -4.50
N VAL A 653 -36.72 -4.62 -3.47
CA VAL A 653 -36.04 -5.90 -3.60
C VAL A 653 -36.93 -6.91 -4.33
N GLN A 654 -38.19 -7.06 -3.93
CA GLN A 654 -39.12 -7.97 -4.59
C GLN A 654 -39.33 -7.60 -6.07
N LYS A 655 -39.41 -6.30 -6.38
CA LYS A 655 -39.54 -5.82 -7.77
C LYS A 655 -38.29 -6.06 -8.61
N ALA A 656 -37.11 -6.00 -8.02
CA ALA A 656 -35.83 -6.22 -8.68
C ALA A 656 -35.37 -7.69 -8.69
N THR A 657 -36.16 -8.62 -8.14
CA THR A 657 -35.82 -10.03 -8.03
C THR A 657 -35.97 -10.74 -9.38
N ASP A 658 -34.88 -11.33 -9.89
CA ASP A 658 -34.90 -12.17 -11.09
C ASP A 658 -35.20 -13.64 -10.76
N ASP A 659 -34.56 -14.19 -9.72
CA ASP A 659 -34.67 -15.58 -9.32
C ASP A 659 -35.03 -15.72 -7.84
N THR A 660 -35.76 -16.78 -7.46
CA THR A 660 -36.13 -17.05 -6.06
C THR A 660 -35.89 -18.51 -5.71
N MET A 661 -35.28 -18.77 -4.55
CA MET A 661 -35.11 -20.10 -3.98
C MET A 661 -35.57 -20.11 -2.53
N ALA A 662 -36.45 -21.05 -2.18
CA ALA A 662 -36.87 -21.29 -0.81
C ALA A 662 -36.12 -22.50 -0.24
N LEU A 663 -35.47 -22.32 0.92
CA LEU A 663 -34.82 -23.40 1.67
C LEU A 663 -35.66 -23.71 2.91
N THR A 664 -36.17 -24.94 3.00
CA THR A 664 -36.92 -25.43 4.17
C THR A 664 -36.03 -26.34 5.01
N PRO A 665 -35.91 -26.10 6.33
CA PRO A 665 -35.09 -26.91 7.23
C PRO A 665 -35.42 -28.40 7.27
#